data_AF-A0A662TV33-F1
#
_entry.id   AF-A0A662TV33-F1
#
_cell.length_a   1.000
_cell.length_b   1.000
_cell.length_c   1.000
_cell.angle_alpha   90.00
_cell.angle_beta   90.00
_cell.angle_gamma   90.00
#
_symmetry.space_group_name_H-M   'P 1'
#
loop_
_entity.id
_entity.type
_entity.pdbx_description
1 polymer ?
#
loop_
_entity_poly.entity_id
_entity_poly.type
_entity_poly.pdbx_seq_one_letter_code
_entity_poly.pdbx_strand_id
1 'polypeptide(L)'
;MEDVNFNDQSLVEVLKEIDYDLNIIDNAYLAVVKKYTFNENGEVIAAKPLEVLRASPEKMELVMDKSGRFARSDDGRVVMFCLVHRDRHHLVDEEKARDARCPICGRKMYPAYYRMKKKGRKMIYYTNGEILHVKKFTHGVGYGLPPIFSVWMKVMILMKQDFFILTAYHLERPPKGILVLRGSRESIEKSWRRLMEEAEKNPHIIYPLIVEGGRESPNRIVEWLDLSFTSKDVDFGAYRDEIRRTVGAMWGVMPIFTGDTVAGYGLANEGLQVLVTNRAIESEQRIFNDKVLPWLMKQLGVKDWQIQVIPSEGRDIVARIQREQMRIQNAMRMMEMGYRPIAVKTEDGIDFVYEEQEGEPVKPLAGRYRLPSYPRLLRRYEGEPEHGRPKVEEQRYEGEVTGVRRPKTPSVVGVVGEGGSIVPTTEQIEREVTSGDIKKEDVMWFAGIVDDDDFEVFKAGWKILREKYSKAVKSGLYGAGRRRRAFVELGGFWSKNFAGLDEKKTTDILNILFDEAVIDGNCDAVDLVRKIVEKTGISEQQAYTIVRTELANLANKARELAYREKTKVKKFIWKCMSDDKVCDVCRKIERATAKGVTLEELKRIIKRYGGKKAREYLPHPNCRCAIIAKRRRRYKWE
;
A
#
# COMPACT_ATOMS: atom_id res chain seq x y z
N MET A 1 33.44 -1.46 -19.28
CA MET A 1 32.33 -0.72 -18.64
C MET A 1 31.38 -0.13 -19.68
N GLU A 2 31.87 0.17 -20.88
CA GLU A 2 31.09 0.75 -21.98
C GLU A 2 30.09 -0.24 -22.58
N ASP A 3 30.49 -1.50 -22.80
CA ASP A 3 29.56 -2.55 -23.26
C ASP A 3 29.55 -3.73 -22.28
N VAL A 4 28.42 -3.95 -21.60
CA VAL A 4 28.25 -5.08 -20.66
C VAL A 4 27.27 -6.15 -21.16
N ASN A 5 26.60 -5.90 -22.28
CA ASN A 5 25.68 -6.85 -22.90
C ASN A 5 25.63 -6.68 -24.43
N PHE A 6 24.95 -7.60 -25.11
CA PHE A 6 24.79 -7.60 -26.58
C PHE A 6 23.94 -6.45 -27.13
N ASN A 7 23.33 -5.63 -26.27
CA ASN A 7 22.57 -4.44 -26.68
C ASN A 7 23.41 -3.15 -26.57
N ASP A 8 24.73 -3.26 -26.43
CA ASP A 8 25.68 -2.15 -26.31
C ASP A 8 25.33 -1.19 -25.15
N GLN A 9 24.73 -1.73 -24.07
CA GLN A 9 24.48 -0.93 -22.88
C GLN A 9 25.71 -0.90 -22.00
N SER A 10 25.93 0.26 -21.40
CA SER A 10 26.96 0.45 -20.38
C SER A 10 26.54 -0.10 -19.02
N LEU A 11 27.55 -0.40 -18.18
CA LEU A 11 27.28 -0.82 -16.80
C LEU A 11 26.46 0.23 -16.04
N VAL A 12 26.73 1.52 -16.31
CA VAL A 12 26.03 2.63 -15.67
C VAL A 12 24.55 2.64 -16.05
N GLU A 13 24.22 2.38 -17.32
CA GLU A 13 22.83 2.30 -17.77
C GLU A 13 22.09 1.13 -17.12
N VAL A 14 22.71 -0.05 -17.07
CA VAL A 14 22.12 -1.21 -16.39
C VAL A 14 21.89 -0.92 -14.90
N LEU A 15 22.85 -0.28 -14.22
CA LEU A 15 22.70 0.08 -12.82
C LEU A 15 21.63 1.17 -12.61
N LYS A 16 21.46 2.11 -13.54
CA LYS A 16 20.35 3.08 -13.52
C LYS A 16 19.00 2.40 -13.70
N GLU A 17 18.90 1.35 -14.52
CA GLU A 17 17.66 0.56 -14.63
C GLU A 17 17.34 -0.19 -13.33
N ILE A 18 18.37 -0.71 -12.65
CA ILE A 18 18.22 -1.33 -11.32
C ILE A 18 17.74 -0.30 -10.30
N ASP A 19 18.33 0.90 -10.31
CA ASP A 19 17.94 2.01 -9.45
C ASP A 19 16.47 2.42 -9.68
N TYR A 20 16.06 2.49 -10.94
CA TYR A 20 14.68 2.76 -11.33
C TYR A 20 13.70 1.71 -10.79
N ASP A 21 14.06 0.43 -10.90
CA ASP A 21 13.25 -0.67 -10.36
C ASP A 21 13.13 -0.63 -8.83
N LEU A 22 14.21 -0.28 -8.12
CA LEU A 22 14.20 -0.09 -6.67
C LEU A 22 13.25 1.04 -6.28
N ASN A 23 13.29 2.16 -7.00
CA ASN A 23 12.48 3.34 -6.68
C ASN A 23 10.98 3.17 -6.98
N ILE A 24 10.61 2.29 -7.92
CA ILE A 24 9.21 2.05 -8.28
C ILE A 24 8.62 0.84 -7.56
N ILE A 25 9.28 -0.31 -7.64
CA ILE A 25 8.72 -1.61 -7.22
C ILE A 25 9.37 -2.12 -5.92
N ASP A 26 10.45 -1.49 -5.47
CA ASP A 26 11.28 -1.94 -4.33
C ASP A 26 11.95 -3.32 -4.54
N ASN A 27 11.87 -3.86 -5.75
CA ASN A 27 12.45 -5.15 -6.10
C ASN A 27 13.22 -4.98 -7.40
N ALA A 28 14.55 -5.07 -7.32
CA ALA A 28 15.39 -5.05 -8.49
C ALA A 28 16.20 -6.35 -8.60
N TYR A 29 16.37 -6.81 -9.84
CA TYR A 29 17.07 -8.05 -10.15
C TYR A 29 18.19 -7.79 -11.14
N LEU A 30 19.44 -7.92 -10.68
CA LEU A 30 20.62 -7.85 -11.53
C LEU A 30 21.02 -9.27 -11.93
N ALA A 31 21.03 -9.56 -13.23
CA ALA A 31 21.38 -10.88 -13.76
C ALA A 31 22.76 -10.85 -14.40
N VAL A 32 23.57 -11.85 -14.07
CA VAL A 32 24.86 -12.12 -14.73
C VAL A 32 24.74 -13.42 -15.49
N VAL A 33 24.71 -13.33 -16.82
CA VAL A 33 24.65 -14.49 -17.71
C VAL A 33 26.02 -15.14 -17.73
N LYS A 34 26.08 -16.44 -17.44
CA LYS A 34 27.35 -17.17 -17.32
C LYS A 34 27.38 -18.38 -18.24
N LYS A 35 28.56 -18.61 -18.81
CA LYS A 35 28.91 -19.87 -19.48
C LYS A 35 29.61 -20.79 -18.48
N TYR A 36 29.01 -21.95 -18.24
CA TYR A 36 29.54 -22.95 -17.33
C TYR A 36 30.33 -24.03 -18.07
N THR A 37 31.49 -24.39 -17.52
CA THR A 37 32.31 -25.52 -17.96
C THR A 37 32.23 -26.63 -16.92
N PHE A 38 32.05 -27.88 -17.36
CA PHE A 38 31.79 -29.02 -16.48
C PHE A 38 32.94 -30.04 -16.55
N ASN A 39 33.20 -30.73 -15.44
CA ASN A 39 34.07 -31.91 -15.41
C ASN A 39 33.36 -33.15 -15.95
N GLU A 40 34.09 -34.26 -16.09
CA GLU A 40 33.56 -35.56 -16.52
C GLU A 40 32.47 -36.08 -15.57
N ASN A 41 32.54 -35.72 -14.28
CA ASN A 41 31.54 -36.06 -13.26
C ASN A 41 30.27 -35.19 -13.31
N GLY A 42 30.22 -34.18 -14.18
CA GLY A 42 29.09 -33.27 -14.36
C GLY A 42 28.98 -32.14 -13.34
N GLU A 43 30.06 -31.81 -12.63
CA GLU A 43 30.18 -30.67 -11.73
C GLU A 43 30.82 -29.46 -12.44
N VAL A 44 30.50 -28.25 -11.98
CA VAL A 44 31.03 -27.01 -12.55
C VAL A 44 32.48 -26.79 -12.12
N ILE A 45 33.40 -26.71 -13.09
CA ILE A 45 34.82 -26.35 -12.86
C ILE A 45 35.00 -24.83 -12.93
N ALA A 46 34.38 -24.20 -13.94
CA ALA A 46 34.56 -22.78 -14.22
C ALA A 46 33.25 -22.14 -14.69
N ALA A 47 33.06 -20.88 -14.29
CA ALA A 47 31.94 -20.05 -14.74
C ALA A 47 32.50 -18.75 -15.31
N LYS A 48 32.35 -18.54 -16.62
CA LYS A 48 32.77 -17.29 -17.29
C LYS A 48 31.55 -16.37 -17.43
N PRO A 49 31.55 -15.16 -16.85
CA PRO A 49 30.50 -14.18 -17.10
C PRO A 49 30.56 -13.74 -18.57
N LEU A 50 29.39 -13.69 -19.21
CA LEU A 50 29.22 -13.23 -20.59
C LEU A 50 28.61 -11.85 -20.62
N GLU A 51 27.52 -11.65 -19.87
CA GLU A 51 26.74 -10.42 -19.89
C GLU A 51 26.20 -10.05 -18.53
N VAL A 52 25.97 -8.75 -18.34
CA VAL A 52 25.27 -8.19 -17.19
C VAL A 52 24.01 -7.49 -17.69
N LEU A 53 22.86 -7.91 -17.17
CA LEU A 53 21.55 -7.49 -17.64
C LEU A 53 20.65 -7.15 -16.45
N ARG A 54 19.76 -6.18 -16.64
CA ARG A 54 18.62 -5.97 -15.75
C ARG A 54 17.56 -7.03 -16.05
N ALA A 55 17.16 -7.79 -15.04
CA ALA A 55 16.04 -8.72 -15.14
C ALA A 55 14.75 -8.03 -14.68
N SER A 56 13.75 -8.01 -15.55
CA SER A 56 12.47 -7.34 -15.28
C SER A 56 11.78 -7.95 -14.05
N PRO A 57 11.48 -7.15 -13.00
CA PRO A 57 10.80 -7.61 -11.80
C PRO A 57 9.42 -8.22 -12.06
N GLU A 58 8.73 -7.79 -13.12
CA GLU A 58 7.40 -8.30 -13.51
C GLU A 58 7.41 -9.78 -13.92
N LYS A 59 8.55 -10.25 -14.46
CA LYS A 59 8.69 -11.60 -15.00
C LYS A 59 9.46 -12.53 -14.07
N MET A 60 10.18 -11.96 -13.12
CA MET A 60 11.00 -12.68 -12.17
C MET A 60 10.16 -13.09 -10.96
N GLU A 61 10.36 -14.32 -10.49
CA GLU A 61 9.73 -14.83 -9.29
C GLU A 61 10.77 -15.47 -8.37
N LEU A 62 10.68 -15.17 -7.08
CA LEU A 62 11.39 -15.87 -6.02
C LEU A 62 10.81 -17.28 -5.86
N VAL A 63 11.69 -18.28 -5.76
CA VAL A 63 11.32 -19.64 -5.39
C VAL A 63 11.51 -19.76 -3.88
N MET A 64 10.41 -19.78 -3.14
CA MET A 64 10.42 -19.89 -1.69
C MET A 64 9.16 -20.58 -1.17
N ASP A 65 9.28 -21.22 0.00
CA ASP A 65 8.13 -21.78 0.71
C ASP A 65 7.30 -20.67 1.40
N LYS A 66 6.11 -21.01 1.90
CA LYS A 66 5.26 -20.10 2.69
C LYS A 66 5.94 -19.55 3.95
N SER A 67 6.97 -20.23 4.46
CA SER A 67 7.76 -19.76 5.60
C SER A 67 8.86 -18.76 5.21
N GLY A 68 8.99 -18.46 3.92
CA GLY A 68 9.96 -17.52 3.38
C GLY A 68 11.36 -18.12 3.16
N ARG A 69 11.52 -19.45 3.24
CA ARG A 69 12.81 -20.11 2.97
C ARG A 69 13.01 -20.29 1.48
N PHE A 70 14.13 -19.77 0.99
CA PHE A 70 14.49 -19.84 -0.43
C PHE A 70 14.77 -21.27 -0.91
N ALA A 71 14.58 -21.48 -2.22
CA ALA A 71 14.79 -22.72 -2.93
C ALA A 71 13.98 -23.92 -2.40
N ARG A 72 12.87 -23.65 -1.72
CA ARG A 72 11.94 -24.68 -1.23
C ARG A 72 10.57 -24.56 -1.86
N SER A 73 9.89 -25.69 -1.96
CA SER A 73 8.47 -25.79 -2.27
C SER A 73 7.65 -25.76 -0.97
N ASP A 74 6.34 -25.54 -1.09
CA ASP A 74 5.39 -25.55 0.04
C ASP A 74 5.38 -26.89 0.80
N ASP A 75 5.77 -27.98 0.14
CA ASP A 75 5.91 -29.32 0.74
C ASP A 75 7.21 -29.48 1.56
N GLY A 76 8.02 -28.44 1.72
CA GLY A 76 9.31 -28.47 2.43
C GLY A 76 10.48 -29.06 1.64
N ARG A 77 10.23 -29.63 0.46
CA ARG A 77 11.24 -30.17 -0.47
C ARG A 77 12.02 -29.07 -1.17
N VAL A 78 13.28 -29.34 -1.49
CA VAL A 78 14.18 -28.42 -2.20
C VAL A 78 13.90 -28.45 -3.70
N VAL A 79 13.73 -27.29 -4.30
CA VAL A 79 13.53 -27.12 -5.74
C VAL A 79 14.90 -27.08 -6.41
N MET A 80 15.22 -28.12 -7.16
CA MET A 80 16.52 -28.29 -7.82
C MET A 80 16.34 -28.19 -9.34
N PHE A 81 17.32 -27.63 -10.05
CA PHE A 81 17.34 -27.57 -11.52
C PHE A 81 18.73 -27.87 -12.10
N CYS A 82 18.80 -28.16 -13.39
CA CYS A 82 20.06 -28.36 -14.10
C CYS A 82 20.47 -27.08 -14.85
N LEU A 83 21.75 -26.68 -14.76
CA LEU A 83 22.26 -25.48 -15.43
C LEU A 83 22.17 -25.52 -16.98
N VAL A 84 22.06 -26.72 -17.56
CA VAL A 84 21.87 -26.91 -19.01
C VAL A 84 20.38 -26.98 -19.37
N HIS A 85 19.63 -27.81 -18.65
CA HIS A 85 18.18 -27.97 -18.84
C HIS A 85 17.41 -27.09 -17.85
N ARG A 86 17.44 -25.78 -18.09
CA ARG A 86 16.86 -24.77 -17.21
C ARG A 86 15.34 -24.67 -17.27
N ASP A 87 14.71 -25.39 -18.18
CA ASP A 87 13.26 -25.40 -18.42
C ASP A 87 12.48 -26.30 -17.46
N ARG A 88 13.19 -27.11 -16.66
CA ARG A 88 12.60 -28.11 -15.76
C ARG A 88 13.20 -27.99 -14.36
N HIS A 89 12.39 -28.33 -13.36
CA HIS A 89 12.83 -28.48 -11.98
C HIS A 89 12.45 -29.86 -11.46
N HIS A 90 13.15 -30.31 -10.42
CA HIS A 90 12.86 -31.52 -9.68
C HIS A 90 12.78 -31.19 -8.20
N LEU A 91 11.79 -31.77 -7.52
CA LEU A 91 11.63 -31.66 -6.07
C LEU A 91 12.40 -32.78 -5.41
N VAL A 92 13.32 -32.44 -4.52
CA VAL A 92 14.19 -33.40 -3.82
C VAL A 92 14.11 -33.14 -2.33
N ASP A 93 14.13 -34.21 -1.53
CA ASP A 93 14.23 -34.09 -0.08
C ASP A 93 15.56 -33.45 0.32
N GLU A 94 15.57 -32.71 1.43
CA GLU A 94 16.72 -31.89 1.85
C GLU A 94 18.01 -32.69 2.01
N GLU A 95 17.92 -33.92 2.53
CA GLU A 95 19.06 -34.83 2.72
C GLU A 95 19.70 -35.24 1.39
N LYS A 96 18.89 -35.41 0.34
CA LYS A 96 19.33 -35.87 -0.99
C LYS A 96 19.63 -34.73 -1.95
N ALA A 97 19.41 -33.47 -1.53
CA ALA A 97 19.59 -32.30 -2.38
C ALA A 97 21.05 -32.09 -2.80
N ARG A 98 22.03 -32.46 -1.96
CA ARG A 98 23.46 -32.29 -2.27
C ARG A 98 23.94 -33.18 -3.41
N ASP A 99 23.39 -34.38 -3.52
CA ASP A 99 23.78 -35.41 -4.49
C ASP A 99 22.79 -35.53 -5.66
N ALA A 100 21.84 -34.59 -5.76
CA ALA A 100 20.84 -34.59 -6.82
C ALA A 100 21.49 -34.46 -8.20
N ARG A 101 21.18 -35.41 -9.10
CA ARG A 101 21.64 -35.44 -10.48
C ARG A 101 20.47 -35.30 -11.46
N CYS A 102 20.74 -34.64 -12.58
CA CYS A 102 19.76 -34.42 -13.63
C CYS A 102 19.38 -35.75 -14.31
N PRO A 103 18.08 -36.08 -14.45
CA PRO A 103 17.65 -37.30 -15.11
C PRO A 103 17.95 -37.36 -16.61
N ILE A 104 18.23 -36.22 -17.25
CA ILE A 104 18.42 -36.12 -18.71
C ILE A 104 19.91 -36.22 -19.07
N CYS A 105 20.78 -35.53 -18.34
CA CYS A 105 22.21 -35.46 -18.67
C CYS A 105 23.16 -35.96 -17.56
N GLY A 106 22.63 -36.45 -16.43
CA GLY A 106 23.45 -37.00 -15.33
C GLY A 106 24.29 -35.99 -14.54
N ARG A 107 24.23 -34.70 -14.88
CA ARG A 107 25.01 -33.62 -14.24
C ARG A 107 24.43 -33.21 -12.89
N LYS A 108 25.27 -32.62 -12.03
CA LYS A 108 24.86 -32.12 -10.71
C LYS A 108 23.79 -31.03 -10.84
N MET A 109 22.79 -31.11 -9.99
CA MET A 109 21.72 -30.13 -9.91
C MET A 109 22.02 -29.06 -8.86
N TYR A 110 21.43 -27.88 -9.05
CA TYR A 110 21.58 -26.74 -8.15
C TYR A 110 20.23 -26.26 -7.64
N PRO A 111 20.16 -25.70 -6.42
CA PRO A 111 18.94 -25.11 -5.89
C PRO A 111 18.50 -23.91 -6.73
N ALA A 112 17.22 -23.88 -7.06
CA ALA A 112 16.57 -22.79 -7.78
C ALA A 112 16.12 -21.72 -6.78
N TYR A 113 16.77 -20.56 -6.81
CA TYR A 113 16.38 -19.41 -5.97
C TYR A 113 15.40 -18.49 -6.69
N TYR A 114 15.52 -18.44 -8.02
CA TYR A 114 14.73 -17.56 -8.86
C TYR A 114 14.20 -18.33 -10.07
N ARG A 115 13.05 -17.91 -10.59
CA ARG A 115 12.52 -18.38 -11.87
C ARG A 115 11.97 -17.22 -12.68
N MET A 116 12.15 -17.25 -13.99
CA MET A 116 11.64 -16.24 -14.91
C MET A 116 10.61 -16.82 -15.87
N LYS A 117 9.49 -16.11 -16.06
CA LYS A 117 8.45 -16.46 -17.05
C LYS A 117 8.91 -16.10 -18.46
N LYS A 118 9.06 -17.09 -19.33
CA LYS A 118 9.24 -16.89 -20.79
C LYS A 118 7.90 -16.99 -21.53
N LYS A 119 7.80 -16.36 -22.70
CA LYS A 119 6.62 -16.49 -23.58
C LYS A 119 6.33 -17.99 -23.83
N GLY A 120 5.08 -18.41 -23.60
CA GLY A 120 4.64 -19.80 -23.82
C GLY A 120 4.67 -20.73 -22.59
N ARG A 121 4.47 -20.21 -21.38
CA ARG A 121 4.41 -20.96 -20.09
C ARG A 121 5.70 -21.71 -19.69
N LYS A 122 6.81 -21.55 -20.43
CA LYS A 122 8.11 -22.10 -20.05
C LYS A 122 8.74 -21.23 -18.97
N MET A 123 9.15 -21.85 -17.87
CA MET A 123 9.89 -21.20 -16.78
C MET A 123 11.38 -21.45 -16.96
N ILE A 124 12.22 -20.46 -16.71
CA ILE A 124 13.68 -20.62 -16.67
C ILE A 124 14.13 -20.44 -15.23
N TYR A 125 14.83 -21.43 -14.68
CA TYR A 125 15.34 -21.39 -13.32
C TYR A 125 16.77 -20.83 -13.25
N TYR A 126 17.06 -20.14 -12.14
CA TYR A 126 18.35 -19.54 -11.83
C TYR A 126 18.77 -19.80 -10.39
N THR A 127 20.07 -19.81 -10.17
CA THR A 127 20.67 -20.01 -8.84
C THR A 127 21.10 -18.68 -8.20
N ASN A 128 21.42 -18.69 -6.90
CA ASN A 128 21.82 -17.49 -6.11
C ASN A 128 23.04 -16.76 -6.70
N GLY A 129 23.94 -17.47 -7.37
CA GLY A 129 25.11 -16.86 -8.00
C GLY A 129 24.86 -16.17 -9.34
N GLU A 130 23.67 -16.28 -9.93
CA GLU A 130 23.36 -15.70 -11.25
C GLU A 130 22.52 -14.43 -11.16
N ILE A 131 21.66 -14.33 -10.15
CA ILE A 131 20.75 -13.20 -9.96
C ILE A 131 20.96 -12.64 -8.57
N LEU A 132 21.13 -11.33 -8.51
CA LEU A 132 21.08 -10.57 -7.27
C LEU A 132 19.71 -9.92 -7.13
N HIS A 133 19.01 -10.21 -6.03
CA HIS A 133 17.80 -9.51 -5.64
C HIS A 133 18.13 -8.45 -4.57
N VAL A 134 17.75 -7.21 -4.85
CA VAL A 134 18.00 -6.06 -3.98
C VAL A 134 16.69 -5.33 -3.69
N LYS A 135 16.64 -4.72 -2.51
CA LYS A 135 15.52 -3.92 -2.01
C LYS A 135 16.05 -2.65 -1.34
N LYS A 136 15.24 -1.59 -1.36
CA LYS A 136 15.59 -0.26 -0.85
C LYS A 136 14.73 0.15 0.35
N PHE A 137 13.41 0.05 0.25
CA PHE A 137 12.47 0.57 1.24
C PHE A 137 12.09 -0.48 2.29
N THR A 138 11.97 -1.75 1.91
CA THR A 138 11.55 -2.82 2.83
C THR A 138 12.63 -3.86 3.11
N HIS A 139 12.64 -4.34 4.36
CA HIS A 139 13.72 -5.16 4.92
C HIS A 139 13.29 -6.59 5.30
N GLY A 140 12.08 -7.02 4.93
CA GLY A 140 11.55 -8.37 5.23
C GLY A 140 12.18 -9.51 4.42
N VAL A 141 11.73 -10.74 4.63
CA VAL A 141 12.12 -11.89 3.79
C VAL A 141 11.22 -11.94 2.55
N GLY A 142 11.79 -12.25 1.38
CA GLY A 142 11.05 -12.27 0.11
C GLY A 142 10.97 -10.90 -0.56
N TYR A 143 9.84 -10.62 -1.22
CA TYR A 143 9.66 -9.39 -2.00
C TYR A 143 9.60 -8.15 -1.13
N GLY A 144 10.00 -7.03 -1.72
CA GLY A 144 9.74 -5.71 -1.19
C GLY A 144 8.37 -5.17 -1.56
N LEU A 145 7.92 -4.16 -0.82
CA LEU A 145 6.67 -3.45 -1.11
C LEU A 145 6.98 -2.14 -1.83
N PRO A 146 6.35 -1.88 -2.99
CA PRO A 146 6.51 -0.62 -3.71
C PRO A 146 6.24 0.60 -2.81
N PRO A 147 7.13 1.60 -2.74
CA PRO A 147 6.95 2.79 -1.89
C PRO A 147 5.72 3.61 -2.28
N ILE A 148 5.29 3.50 -3.55
CA ILE A 148 4.07 4.16 -4.05
C ILE A 148 2.83 3.72 -3.27
N PHE A 149 2.80 2.50 -2.71
CA PHE A 149 1.66 2.05 -1.91
C PHE A 149 1.47 2.89 -0.64
N SER A 150 2.55 3.35 -0.02
CA SER A 150 2.51 4.19 1.18
C SER A 150 1.89 5.57 0.91
N VAL A 151 2.03 6.09 -0.31
CA VAL A 151 1.49 7.39 -0.73
C VAL A 151 0.35 7.28 -1.76
N TRP A 152 -0.16 6.08 -1.99
CA TRP A 152 -1.10 5.77 -3.08
C TRP A 152 -2.34 6.66 -3.05
N MET A 153 -2.97 6.82 -1.87
CA MET A 153 -4.15 7.67 -1.73
C MET A 153 -3.86 9.12 -2.12
N LYS A 154 -2.70 9.64 -1.74
CA LYS A 154 -2.29 11.01 -2.04
C LYS A 154 -2.07 11.21 -3.54
N VAL A 155 -1.41 10.26 -4.21
CA VAL A 155 -1.22 10.27 -5.66
C VAL A 155 -2.56 10.18 -6.39
N MET A 156 -3.46 9.31 -5.94
CA MET A 156 -4.81 9.20 -6.50
C MET A 156 -5.61 10.50 -6.36
N ILE A 157 -5.48 11.20 -5.24
CA ILE A 157 -6.11 12.51 -5.03
C ILE A 157 -5.58 13.53 -6.05
N LEU A 158 -4.26 13.61 -6.26
CA LEU A 158 -3.69 14.51 -7.28
C LEU A 158 -4.25 14.20 -8.68
N MET A 159 -4.28 12.92 -9.07
CA MET A 159 -4.83 12.50 -10.36
C MET A 159 -6.31 12.86 -10.50
N LYS A 160 -7.10 12.73 -9.42
CA LYS A 160 -8.53 13.07 -9.44
C LYS A 160 -8.77 14.57 -9.46
N GLN A 161 -7.94 15.37 -8.81
CA GLN A 161 -7.97 16.82 -8.94
C GLN A 161 -7.65 17.26 -10.36
N ASP A 162 -6.60 16.70 -10.98
CA ASP A 162 -6.26 17.00 -12.38
C ASP A 162 -7.41 16.62 -13.31
N PHE A 163 -8.02 15.46 -13.08
CA PHE A 163 -9.20 15.03 -13.83
C PHE A 163 -10.41 15.94 -13.59
N PHE A 164 -10.65 16.39 -12.36
CA PHE A 164 -11.71 17.34 -12.04
C PHE A 164 -11.52 18.67 -12.76
N ILE A 165 -10.31 19.21 -12.73
CA ILE A 165 -9.93 20.45 -13.42
C ILE A 165 -10.09 20.27 -14.94
N LEU A 166 -9.56 19.18 -15.50
CA LEU A 166 -9.70 18.85 -16.92
C LEU A 166 -11.18 18.76 -17.33
N THR A 167 -12.00 18.10 -16.52
CA THR A 167 -13.44 17.96 -16.76
C THR A 167 -14.15 19.30 -16.67
N ALA A 168 -13.77 20.16 -15.72
CA ALA A 168 -14.31 21.52 -15.61
C ALA A 168 -14.01 22.36 -16.86
N TYR A 169 -12.82 22.21 -17.46
CA TYR A 169 -12.48 22.87 -18.73
C TYR A 169 -13.15 22.22 -19.95
N HIS A 170 -13.25 20.88 -19.99
CA HIS A 170 -13.74 20.15 -21.15
C HIS A 170 -15.28 20.15 -21.28
N LEU A 171 -16.04 20.13 -20.18
CA LEU A 171 -17.50 19.97 -20.23
C LEU A 171 -18.29 21.27 -20.50
N GLU A 172 -17.67 22.35 -20.98
CA GLU A 172 -18.35 23.62 -21.31
C GLU A 172 -19.43 24.07 -20.29
N ARG A 173 -19.00 24.08 -19.02
CA ARG A 173 -19.57 24.83 -17.90
C ARG A 173 -20.74 24.16 -17.17
N PRO A 174 -20.73 24.17 -15.82
CA PRO A 174 -21.97 24.10 -15.05
C PRO A 174 -22.92 25.19 -15.52
N PRO A 175 -24.24 25.07 -15.24
CA PRO A 175 -25.15 26.20 -15.42
C PRO A 175 -24.52 27.44 -14.76
N LYS A 176 -24.40 28.55 -15.51
CA LYS A 176 -23.81 29.80 -15.00
C LYS A 176 -24.56 30.35 -13.79
N GLY A 177 -25.80 29.90 -13.61
CA GLY A 177 -26.60 30.13 -12.43
C GLY A 177 -28.01 29.66 -12.65
N ILE A 178 -28.85 29.87 -11.65
CA ILE A 178 -30.28 29.57 -11.67
C ILE A 178 -31.02 30.90 -11.61
N LEU A 179 -31.95 31.09 -12.55
CA LEU A 179 -32.88 32.20 -12.50
C LEU A 179 -34.15 31.76 -11.75
N VAL A 180 -34.38 32.29 -10.55
CA VAL A 180 -35.58 32.01 -9.77
C VAL A 180 -36.65 33.07 -10.07
N LEU A 181 -37.76 32.65 -10.67
CA LEU A 181 -38.91 33.52 -10.95
C LEU A 181 -40.02 33.27 -9.92
N ARG A 182 -40.50 34.34 -9.28
CA ARG A 182 -41.64 34.31 -8.33
C ARG A 182 -42.78 35.17 -8.88
N GLY A 183 -43.97 34.59 -9.08
CA GLY A 183 -45.11 35.33 -9.64
C GLY A 183 -46.39 34.51 -9.84
N SER A 184 -47.37 35.10 -10.51
CA SER A 184 -48.62 34.43 -10.89
C SER A 184 -48.40 33.49 -12.08
N ARG A 185 -49.25 32.45 -12.20
CA ARG A 185 -49.12 31.37 -13.20
C ARG A 185 -49.00 31.86 -14.65
N GLU A 186 -49.73 32.90 -15.04
CA GLU A 186 -49.69 33.47 -16.40
C GLU A 186 -48.37 34.20 -16.72
N SER A 187 -47.85 34.97 -15.76
CA SER A 187 -46.56 35.67 -15.92
C SER A 187 -45.40 34.67 -16.03
N ILE A 188 -45.51 33.57 -15.28
CA ILE A 188 -44.58 32.44 -15.30
C ILE A 188 -44.60 31.74 -16.67
N GLU A 189 -45.76 31.41 -17.22
CA GLU A 189 -45.85 30.71 -18.51
C GLU A 189 -45.29 31.52 -19.68
N LYS A 190 -45.54 32.84 -19.69
CA LYS A 190 -45.01 33.74 -20.72
C LYS A 190 -43.48 33.86 -20.63
N SER A 191 -42.95 33.97 -19.41
CA SER A 191 -41.50 34.04 -19.16
C SER A 191 -40.80 32.72 -19.48
N TRP A 192 -41.43 31.58 -19.16
CA TRP A 192 -40.93 30.24 -19.49
C TRP A 192 -40.82 30.02 -21.00
N ARG A 193 -41.86 30.37 -21.78
CA ARG A 193 -41.83 30.21 -23.25
C ARG A 193 -40.74 31.07 -23.88
N ARG A 194 -40.60 32.33 -23.46
CA ARG A 194 -39.56 33.22 -23.95
C ARG A 194 -38.15 32.68 -23.66
N LEU A 195 -37.92 32.19 -22.44
CA LEU A 195 -36.61 31.65 -22.04
C LEU A 195 -36.30 30.32 -22.75
N MET A 196 -37.31 29.48 -23.01
CA MET A 196 -37.13 28.26 -23.83
C MET A 196 -36.80 28.60 -25.29
N GLU A 197 -37.47 29.60 -25.89
CA GLU A 197 -37.16 30.06 -27.26
C GLU A 197 -35.76 30.68 -27.36
N GLU A 198 -35.32 31.41 -26.33
CA GLU A 198 -33.97 31.94 -26.26
C GLU A 198 -32.93 30.83 -25.95
N ALA A 199 -33.32 29.76 -25.23
CA ALA A 199 -32.48 28.58 -24.96
C ALA A 199 -32.27 27.68 -26.18
N GLU A 200 -33.28 27.55 -27.03
CA GLU A 200 -33.14 26.83 -28.30
C GLU A 200 -32.15 27.51 -29.26
N LYS A 201 -32.01 28.84 -29.16
CA LYS A 201 -31.10 29.63 -29.99
C LYS A 201 -29.70 29.79 -29.40
N ASN A 202 -29.60 29.81 -28.07
CA ASN A 202 -28.33 29.97 -27.37
C ASN A 202 -28.16 28.81 -26.36
N PRO A 203 -27.31 27.82 -26.68
CA PRO A 203 -26.97 26.71 -25.77
C PRO A 203 -26.38 27.16 -24.43
N HIS A 204 -26.01 28.44 -24.29
CA HIS A 204 -25.43 29.03 -23.08
C HIS A 204 -26.42 29.89 -22.27
N ILE A 205 -27.71 29.87 -22.58
CA ILE A 205 -28.70 30.57 -21.75
C ILE A 205 -29.03 29.78 -20.48
N ILE A 206 -29.41 30.49 -19.42
CA ILE A 206 -29.79 29.89 -18.15
C ILE A 206 -31.21 29.30 -18.22
N TYR A 207 -31.38 28.06 -17.75
CA TYR A 207 -32.70 27.49 -17.50
C TYR A 207 -33.31 28.10 -16.23
N PRO A 208 -34.53 28.68 -16.30
CA PRO A 208 -35.19 29.21 -15.12
C PRO A 208 -35.69 28.07 -14.21
N LEU A 209 -35.61 28.27 -12.89
CA LEU A 209 -36.36 27.48 -11.92
C LEU A 209 -37.48 28.36 -11.36
N ILE A 210 -38.70 27.86 -11.41
CA ILE A 210 -39.86 28.61 -10.93
C ILE A 210 -40.18 28.14 -9.52
N VAL A 211 -40.29 29.07 -8.58
CA VAL A 211 -40.69 28.78 -7.19
C VAL A 211 -41.91 29.64 -6.87
N GLU A 212 -42.99 29.01 -6.41
CA GLU A 212 -44.18 29.74 -5.97
C GLU A 212 -43.84 30.54 -4.70
N GLY A 213 -44.10 31.85 -4.74
CA GLY A 213 -43.83 32.73 -3.61
C GLY A 213 -44.77 32.45 -2.43
N GLY A 214 -44.21 32.18 -1.25
CA GLY A 214 -44.94 32.29 0.00
C GLY A 214 -45.36 33.74 0.26
N ARG A 215 -46.51 33.95 0.90
CA ARG A 215 -47.24 35.23 1.08
C ARG A 215 -46.47 36.36 1.80
N GLU A 216 -45.21 36.19 2.19
CA GLU A 216 -44.50 37.10 3.10
C GLU A 216 -43.50 38.05 2.41
N SER A 217 -43.34 38.04 1.08
CA SER A 217 -42.39 38.96 0.41
C SER A 217 -42.82 39.36 -1.01
N PRO A 218 -43.71 40.36 -1.15
CA PRO A 218 -44.31 40.72 -2.44
C PRO A 218 -43.39 41.45 -3.44
N ASN A 219 -42.16 41.85 -3.07
CA ASN A 219 -41.29 42.71 -3.90
C ASN A 219 -40.02 42.06 -4.47
N ARG A 220 -39.78 40.75 -4.33
CA ARG A 220 -38.65 40.05 -5.00
C ARG A 220 -39.17 39.07 -6.05
N ILE A 221 -39.32 39.57 -7.28
CA ILE A 221 -39.88 38.84 -8.43
C ILE A 221 -38.83 37.95 -9.11
N VAL A 222 -37.54 38.30 -8.98
CA VAL A 222 -36.42 37.59 -9.61
C VAL A 222 -35.25 37.47 -8.63
N GLU A 223 -34.72 36.27 -8.44
CA GLU A 223 -33.51 36.00 -7.65
C GLU A 223 -32.51 35.22 -8.50
N TRP A 224 -31.31 35.77 -8.66
CA TRP A 224 -30.21 35.13 -9.38
C TRP A 224 -29.30 34.42 -8.39
N LEU A 225 -29.11 33.11 -8.59
CA LEU A 225 -28.09 32.35 -7.89
C LEU A 225 -26.97 32.01 -8.87
N ASP A 226 -25.79 32.64 -8.69
CA ASP A 226 -24.61 32.32 -9.47
C ASP A 226 -24.09 30.92 -9.08
N LEU A 227 -23.96 30.03 -10.05
CA LEU A 227 -23.41 28.68 -9.88
C LEU A 227 -22.12 28.48 -10.70
N SER A 228 -21.57 29.57 -11.26
CA SER A 228 -20.31 29.49 -11.98
C SER A 228 -19.21 28.99 -11.06
N PHE A 229 -18.38 28.06 -11.56
CA PHE A 229 -17.17 27.68 -10.86
C PHE A 229 -16.19 28.85 -10.91
N THR A 230 -15.99 29.54 -9.80
CA THR A 230 -14.89 30.48 -9.66
C THR A 230 -13.62 29.70 -9.32
N SER A 231 -12.49 30.06 -9.93
CA SER A 231 -11.18 29.44 -9.62
C SER A 231 -10.81 29.55 -8.14
N LYS A 232 -11.35 30.56 -7.44
CA LYS A 232 -11.20 30.74 -5.99
C LYS A 232 -11.94 29.70 -5.14
N ASP A 233 -13.02 29.09 -5.65
CA ASP A 233 -13.77 28.07 -4.92
C ASP A 233 -13.11 26.68 -5.02
N VAL A 234 -12.15 26.55 -5.94
CA VAL A 234 -11.40 25.33 -6.25
C VAL A 234 -9.90 25.59 -6.00
N ASP A 235 -9.57 26.35 -4.97
CA ASP A 235 -8.16 26.54 -4.59
C ASP A 235 -7.65 25.29 -3.84
N PHE A 236 -7.18 24.32 -4.63
CA PHE A 236 -6.46 23.17 -4.10
C PHE A 236 -4.96 23.42 -3.98
N GLY A 237 -4.45 24.65 -4.19
CA GLY A 237 -3.02 24.94 -4.26
C GLY A 237 -2.26 24.45 -3.02
N ALA A 238 -2.65 24.95 -1.85
CA ALA A 238 -2.02 24.59 -0.58
C ALA A 238 -2.06 23.07 -0.30
N TYR A 239 -3.19 22.42 -0.61
CA TYR A 239 -3.34 20.98 -0.40
C TYR A 239 -2.55 20.14 -1.42
N ARG A 240 -2.45 20.60 -2.68
CA ARG A 240 -1.59 20.00 -3.71
C ARG A 240 -0.13 20.10 -3.32
N ASP A 241 0.28 21.23 -2.78
CA ASP A 241 1.66 21.43 -2.34
C ASP A 241 1.98 20.57 -1.11
N GLU A 242 1.07 20.44 -0.15
CA GLU A 242 1.22 19.49 0.97
C GLU A 242 1.37 18.04 0.48
N ILE A 243 0.52 17.63 -0.47
CA ILE A 243 0.61 16.29 -1.06
C ILE A 243 1.94 16.12 -1.80
N ARG A 244 2.33 17.06 -2.66
CA ARG A 244 3.61 17.02 -3.40
C ARG A 244 4.81 16.93 -2.46
N ARG A 245 4.80 17.71 -1.36
CA ARG A 245 5.83 17.64 -0.30
C ARG A 245 5.85 16.29 0.38
N THR A 246 4.68 15.73 0.73
CA THR A 246 4.61 14.40 1.34
C THR A 246 5.12 13.31 0.40
N VAL A 247 4.77 13.39 -0.88
CA VAL A 247 5.25 12.48 -1.92
C VAL A 247 6.76 12.63 -2.05
N GLY A 248 7.29 13.85 -2.26
CA GLY A 248 8.74 14.09 -2.38
C GLY A 248 9.54 13.61 -1.17
N ALA A 249 9.03 13.84 0.05
CA ALA A 249 9.66 13.41 1.28
C ALA A 249 9.86 11.89 1.39
N MET A 250 9.00 11.07 0.77
CA MET A 250 9.15 9.61 0.75
C MET A 250 10.41 9.16 0.01
N TRP A 251 10.81 9.88 -1.06
CA TRP A 251 12.06 9.64 -1.79
C TRP A 251 13.21 10.54 -1.31
N GLY A 252 13.00 11.33 -0.25
CA GLY A 252 13.99 12.30 0.25
C GLY A 252 14.22 13.50 -0.69
N VAL A 253 13.31 13.76 -1.64
CA VAL A 253 13.39 14.90 -2.55
C VAL A 253 12.73 16.10 -1.87
N MET A 254 13.54 17.10 -1.53
CA MET A 254 13.04 18.32 -0.88
C MET A 254 12.49 19.33 -1.90
N PRO A 255 11.55 20.20 -1.50
CA PRO A 255 10.83 21.11 -2.40
C PRO A 255 11.73 22.03 -3.25
N ILE A 256 12.89 22.41 -2.70
CA ILE A 256 13.92 23.19 -3.41
C ILE A 256 14.35 22.54 -4.75
N PHE A 257 14.42 21.21 -4.82
CA PHE A 257 14.77 20.49 -6.06
C PHE A 257 13.60 20.40 -7.05
N THR A 258 12.38 20.66 -6.59
CA THR A 258 11.17 20.69 -7.44
C THR A 258 10.78 22.10 -7.89
N GLY A 259 11.54 23.13 -7.47
CA GLY A 259 11.26 24.53 -7.80
C GLY A 259 10.14 25.17 -6.97
N ASP A 260 9.67 24.53 -5.89
CA ASP A 260 8.73 25.13 -4.94
C ASP A 260 9.52 25.98 -3.93
N THR A 261 9.78 27.23 -4.30
CA THR A 261 10.44 28.24 -3.45
C THR A 261 9.43 29.07 -2.66
N VAL A 262 8.13 28.76 -2.71
CA VAL A 262 7.05 29.65 -2.26
C VAL A 262 6.95 29.73 -0.73
N ALA A 263 7.61 28.84 0.01
CA ALA A 263 7.65 28.85 1.47
C ALA A 263 9.07 28.76 2.05
N GLY A 264 9.98 29.63 1.61
CA GLY A 264 11.33 29.73 2.16
C GLY A 264 11.45 30.81 3.23
N TYR A 265 11.16 30.49 4.49
CA TYR A 265 11.66 31.27 5.63
C TYR A 265 13.19 31.15 5.68
N GLY A 266 13.92 32.00 4.93
CA GLY A 266 15.36 32.24 5.04
C GLY A 266 16.30 31.22 4.39
N LEU A 267 17.46 31.73 3.91
CA LEU A 267 18.60 30.99 3.33
C LEU A 267 19.09 29.80 4.18
N ALA A 268 18.88 29.84 5.49
CA ALA A 268 19.26 28.77 6.41
C ALA A 268 18.48 27.46 6.18
N ASN A 269 17.21 27.55 5.75
CA ASN A 269 16.36 26.38 5.51
C ASN A 269 16.66 25.72 4.15
N GLU A 270 17.22 26.45 3.19
CA GLU A 270 17.62 25.90 1.89
C GLU A 270 18.79 24.92 2.03
N GLY A 271 19.81 25.29 2.82
CA GLY A 271 20.95 24.41 3.10
C GLY A 271 20.55 23.11 3.80
N LEU A 272 19.60 23.18 4.75
CA LEU A 272 19.07 21.99 5.41
C LEU A 272 18.32 21.07 4.43
N GLN A 273 17.53 21.64 3.52
CA GLN A 273 16.83 20.86 2.49
C GLN A 273 17.79 20.12 1.56
N VAL A 274 18.88 20.79 1.14
CA VAL A 274 19.95 20.16 0.34
C VAL A 274 20.58 18.99 1.10
N LEU A 275 20.89 19.19 2.38
CA LEU A 275 21.50 18.16 3.22
C LEU A 275 20.59 16.93 3.42
N VAL A 276 19.28 17.11 3.57
CA VAL A 276 18.32 15.99 3.67
C VAL A 276 18.32 15.16 2.38
N THR A 277 18.25 15.82 1.22
CA THR A 277 18.30 15.12 -0.06
C THR A 277 19.64 14.43 -0.29
N ASN A 278 20.76 15.04 0.12
CA ASN A 278 22.07 14.41 0.01
C ASN A 278 22.21 13.18 0.90
N ARG A 279 21.63 13.19 2.11
CA ARG A 279 21.55 11.98 2.95
C ARG A 279 20.73 10.87 2.30
N ALA A 280 19.64 11.21 1.61
CA ALA A 280 18.84 10.24 0.87
C ALA A 280 19.65 9.62 -0.29
N ILE A 281 20.39 10.44 -1.04
CA ILE A 281 21.30 9.99 -2.11
C ILE A 281 22.42 9.11 -1.54
N GLU A 282 23.03 9.50 -0.43
CA GLU A 282 24.09 8.70 0.21
C GLU A 282 23.57 7.32 0.66
N SER A 283 22.37 7.28 1.25
CA SER A 283 21.71 6.03 1.61
C SER A 283 21.50 5.11 0.40
N GLU A 284 21.12 5.68 -0.74
CA GLU A 284 20.98 4.96 -2.01
C GLU A 284 22.34 4.46 -2.53
N GLN A 285 23.37 5.29 -2.51
CA GLN A 285 24.73 4.91 -2.89
C GLN A 285 25.28 3.77 -2.03
N ARG A 286 24.97 3.72 -0.73
CA ARG A 286 25.36 2.61 0.16
C ARG A 286 24.82 1.27 -0.31
N ILE A 287 23.60 1.21 -0.84
CA ILE A 287 23.04 -0.04 -1.39
C ILE A 287 23.92 -0.56 -2.54
N PHE A 288 24.39 0.33 -3.40
CA PHE A 288 25.29 -0.03 -4.49
C PHE A 288 26.68 -0.42 -4.00
N ASN A 289 27.25 0.36 -3.09
CA ASN A 289 28.60 0.16 -2.57
C ASN A 289 28.73 -1.07 -1.67
N ASP A 290 27.72 -1.38 -0.86
CA ASP A 290 27.76 -2.46 0.13
C ASP A 290 27.28 -3.80 -0.44
N LYS A 291 26.32 -3.77 -1.38
CA LYS A 291 25.67 -4.99 -1.90
C LYS A 291 25.90 -5.21 -3.39
N VAL A 292 25.51 -4.26 -4.24
CA VAL A 292 25.45 -4.47 -5.70
C VAL A 292 26.83 -4.64 -6.31
N LEU A 293 27.72 -3.67 -6.10
CA LEU A 293 29.06 -3.64 -6.68
C LEU A 293 29.95 -4.75 -6.12
N PRO A 294 30.01 -5.02 -4.80
CA PRO A 294 30.79 -6.14 -4.27
C PRO A 294 30.32 -7.50 -4.79
N TRP A 295 28.99 -7.70 -4.88
CA TRP A 295 28.45 -8.92 -5.45
C TRP A 295 28.83 -9.06 -6.93
N LEU A 296 28.72 -7.99 -7.71
CA LEU A 296 29.08 -7.98 -9.13
C LEU A 296 30.57 -8.26 -9.34
N MET A 297 31.46 -7.64 -8.56
CA MET A 297 32.91 -7.89 -8.59
C MET A 297 33.24 -9.36 -8.30
N LYS A 298 32.56 -9.95 -7.32
CA LYS A 298 32.68 -11.39 -7.02
C LYS A 298 32.24 -12.25 -8.20
N GLN A 299 31.17 -11.88 -8.93
CA GLN A 299 30.73 -12.64 -10.11
C GLN A 299 31.64 -12.45 -11.32
N LEU A 300 32.30 -11.29 -11.44
CA LEU A 300 33.28 -10.99 -12.48
C LEU A 300 34.66 -11.61 -12.20
N GLY A 301 34.87 -12.14 -10.99
CA GLY A 301 36.14 -12.74 -10.58
C GLY A 301 37.23 -11.72 -10.21
N VAL A 302 36.85 -10.45 -10.04
CA VAL A 302 37.75 -9.37 -9.64
C VAL A 302 37.87 -9.39 -8.12
N LYS A 303 39.08 -9.64 -7.60
CA LYS A 303 39.35 -9.66 -6.15
C LYS A 303 40.24 -8.51 -5.69
N ASP A 304 41.07 -7.99 -6.58
CA ASP A 304 42.11 -7.01 -6.24
C ASP A 304 41.62 -5.57 -6.27
N TRP A 305 40.47 -5.32 -6.92
CA TRP A 305 39.91 -3.98 -7.12
C TRP A 305 38.53 -3.85 -6.48
N GLN A 306 38.29 -2.70 -5.86
CA GLN A 306 36.98 -2.31 -5.34
C GLN A 306 36.45 -1.12 -6.14
N ILE A 307 35.22 -1.26 -6.65
CA ILE A 307 34.51 -0.17 -7.31
C ILE A 307 33.56 0.44 -6.29
N GLN A 308 33.55 1.77 -6.20
CA GLN A 308 32.65 2.53 -5.35
C GLN A 308 32.06 3.70 -6.12
N VAL A 309 30.79 4.01 -5.85
CA VAL A 309 30.13 5.21 -6.32
C VAL A 309 30.69 6.39 -5.54
N ILE A 310 31.06 7.44 -6.27
CA ILE A 310 31.56 8.68 -5.69
C ILE A 310 30.39 9.44 -5.05
N PRO A 311 30.54 9.98 -3.82
CA PRO A 311 29.51 10.81 -3.21
C PRO A 311 29.14 12.01 -4.10
N SER A 312 27.86 12.38 -4.11
CA SER A 312 27.29 13.41 -5.00
C SER A 312 27.80 14.83 -4.70
N GLU A 313 28.24 15.08 -3.48
CA GLU A 313 29.02 16.26 -3.18
C GLU A 313 30.50 15.98 -3.43
N GLY A 314 31.15 16.89 -4.15
CA GLY A 314 32.51 17.24 -3.80
C GLY A 314 32.45 17.79 -2.38
N ARG A 315 32.50 16.89 -1.38
CA ARG A 315 32.53 17.21 0.06
C ARG A 315 33.28 18.50 0.17
N ASP A 316 32.60 19.53 0.66
CA ASP A 316 33.11 20.87 0.91
C ASP A 316 34.60 20.77 1.23
N ILE A 317 35.45 20.92 0.19
CA ILE A 317 36.89 20.70 0.31
C ILE A 317 37.38 21.65 1.38
N VAL A 318 36.73 22.82 1.49
CA VAL A 318 36.91 23.81 2.53
C VAL A 318 36.48 23.29 3.89
N ALA A 319 35.30 22.69 4.10
CA ALA A 319 34.95 22.13 5.41
C ALA A 319 35.81 20.94 5.83
N ARG A 320 36.26 20.09 4.90
CA ARG A 320 37.25 19.03 5.20
C ARG A 320 38.59 19.65 5.59
N ILE A 321 39.11 20.60 4.80
CA ILE A 321 40.35 21.33 5.09
C ILE A 321 40.24 22.10 6.40
N GLN A 322 39.10 22.71 6.73
CA GLN A 322 38.87 23.42 7.98
C GLN A 322 38.84 22.47 9.17
N ARG A 323 38.20 21.29 9.06
CA ARG A 323 38.24 20.25 10.09
C ARG A 323 39.66 19.73 10.29
N GLU A 324 40.41 19.50 9.21
CA GLU A 324 41.82 19.11 9.27
C GLU A 324 42.68 20.21 9.92
N GLN A 325 42.50 21.47 9.55
CA GLN A 325 43.16 22.61 10.18
C GLN A 325 42.84 22.70 11.67
N MET A 326 41.59 22.49 12.06
CA MET A 326 41.17 22.52 13.47
C MET A 326 41.74 21.34 14.25
N ARG A 327 41.81 20.14 13.66
CA ARG A 327 42.48 18.96 14.27
C ARG A 327 43.97 19.20 14.47
N ILE A 328 44.65 19.77 13.49
CA ILE A 328 46.08 20.15 13.59
C ILE A 328 46.28 21.22 14.68
N GLN A 329 45.42 22.24 14.75
CA GLN A 329 45.47 23.25 15.81
C GLN A 329 45.24 22.65 17.20
N ASN A 330 44.27 21.73 17.34
CA ASN A 330 44.04 21.02 18.59
C ASN A 330 45.24 20.15 18.97
N ALA A 331 45.88 19.48 18.02
CA ALA A 331 47.07 18.69 18.27
C ALA A 331 48.27 19.56 18.72
N MET A 332 48.45 20.75 18.14
CA MET A 332 49.45 21.72 18.58
C MET A 332 49.19 22.18 20.03
N ARG A 333 47.92 22.46 20.39
CA ARG A 333 47.56 22.82 21.77
C ARG A 333 47.80 21.68 22.76
N MET A 334 47.49 20.44 22.37
CA MET A 334 47.74 19.27 23.20
C MET A 334 49.25 19.03 23.38
N MET A 335 50.06 19.33 22.36
CA MET A 335 51.52 19.32 22.46
C MET A 335 52.05 20.39 23.43
N GLU A 336 51.46 21.59 23.43
CA GLU A 336 51.77 22.62 24.45
C GLU A 336 51.37 22.20 25.87
N MET A 337 50.33 21.36 26.00
CA MET A 337 49.87 20.79 27.27
C MET A 337 50.69 19.56 27.72
N GLY A 338 51.70 19.14 26.95
CA GLY A 338 52.57 18.01 27.30
C GLY A 338 52.09 16.64 26.80
N TYR A 339 51.06 16.58 25.96
CA TYR A 339 50.64 15.35 25.30
C TYR A 339 51.38 15.15 23.97
N ARG A 340 51.73 13.91 23.64
CA ARG A 340 52.32 13.58 22.33
C ARG A 340 51.21 13.20 21.34
N PRO A 341 50.96 13.99 20.28
CA PRO A 341 50.01 13.61 19.24
C PRO A 341 50.63 12.55 18.30
N ILE A 342 49.89 11.46 18.07
CA ILE A 342 50.19 10.40 17.11
C ILE A 342 49.18 10.48 15.98
N ALA A 343 49.66 10.74 14.77
CA ALA A 343 48.82 10.84 13.59
C ALA A 343 48.30 9.45 13.17
N VAL A 344 46.97 9.30 13.09
CA VAL A 344 46.28 8.11 12.59
C VAL A 344 45.53 8.48 11.32
N LYS A 345 45.72 7.70 10.25
CA LYS A 345 45.01 7.90 8.99
C LYS A 345 43.62 7.25 9.07
N THR A 346 42.57 8.06 8.96
CA THR A 346 41.17 7.61 8.91
C THR A 346 40.57 7.86 7.51
N GLU A 347 39.38 7.31 7.25
CA GLU A 347 38.66 7.49 5.97
C GLU A 347 38.34 8.97 5.67
N ASP A 348 38.28 9.81 6.71
CA ASP A 348 37.98 11.24 6.62
C ASP A 348 39.20 12.18 6.69
N GLY A 349 40.43 11.65 6.79
CA GLY A 349 41.67 12.45 6.83
C GLY A 349 42.70 11.97 7.85
N ILE A 350 43.54 12.88 8.34
CA ILE A 350 44.47 12.62 9.46
C ILE A 350 43.75 12.98 10.77
N ASP A 351 43.80 12.06 11.74
CA ASP A 351 43.34 12.28 13.12
C ASP A 351 44.52 12.12 14.09
N PHE A 352 44.38 12.56 15.34
CA PHE A 352 45.45 12.51 16.33
C PHE A 352 45.00 11.78 17.60
N VAL A 353 45.73 10.72 17.97
CA VAL A 353 45.62 10.06 19.29
C VAL A 353 46.68 10.65 20.20
N TYR A 354 46.33 10.92 21.46
CA TYR A 354 47.21 11.58 22.41
C TYR A 354 47.72 10.57 23.44
N GLU A 355 49.03 10.45 23.57
CA GLU A 355 49.67 9.74 24.67
C GLU A 355 50.20 10.74 25.69
N GLU A 356 49.95 10.49 26.97
CA GLU A 356 50.49 11.28 28.08
C GLU A 356 51.99 11.01 28.20
N GLN A 357 52.79 12.07 28.20
CA GLN A 357 54.24 11.94 28.35
C GLN A 357 54.55 11.84 29.85
N GLU A 358 55.07 10.70 30.33
CA GLU A 358 55.66 10.62 31.67
C GLU A 358 56.95 11.45 31.71
N GLY A 359 56.84 12.69 32.18
CA GLY A 359 57.95 13.62 32.37
C GLY A 359 57.46 14.97 32.90
N GLU A 360 58.30 15.67 33.70
CA GLU A 360 57.91 16.86 34.46
C GLU A 360 57.15 17.93 33.65
N PRO A 361 56.12 18.56 34.23
CA PRO A 361 55.29 19.53 33.53
C PRO A 361 56.11 20.75 33.09
N VAL A 362 56.09 21.02 31.79
CA VAL A 362 56.67 22.25 31.24
C VAL A 362 55.84 23.43 31.76
N LYS A 363 56.48 24.35 32.49
CA LYS A 363 55.85 25.57 32.99
C LYS A 363 55.25 26.37 31.81
N PRO A 364 53.99 26.84 31.91
CA PRO A 364 53.40 27.64 30.85
C PRO A 364 54.16 28.96 30.70
N LEU A 365 54.67 29.24 29.50
CA LEU A 365 55.29 30.52 29.18
C LEU A 365 54.18 31.59 29.17
N ALA A 366 54.14 32.42 30.21
CA ALA A 366 53.31 33.62 30.25
C ALA A 366 53.86 34.67 29.27
N GLY A 367 53.43 34.60 28.01
CA GLY A 367 53.75 35.57 26.97
C GLY A 367 52.55 35.83 26.07
N ARG A 368 51.97 37.03 26.13
CA ARG A 368 50.90 37.47 25.23
C ARG A 368 51.38 37.43 23.78
N TYR A 369 50.94 36.46 22.99
CA TYR A 369 51.06 36.52 21.54
C TYR A 369 49.86 37.28 20.95
N ARG A 370 50.15 38.41 20.29
CA ARG A 370 49.21 39.04 19.33
C ARG A 370 49.23 38.22 18.05
N LEU A 371 48.05 37.80 17.58
CA LEU A 371 47.87 37.17 16.27
C LEU A 371 48.33 38.13 15.14
N PRO A 372 49.08 37.64 14.13
CA PRO A 372 49.32 38.41 12.90
C PRO A 372 48.00 38.58 12.12
N SER A 373 47.66 39.82 11.79
CA SER A 373 46.59 40.12 10.85
C SER A 373 47.11 39.92 9.42
N TYR A 374 46.64 38.86 8.75
CA TYR A 374 46.92 38.68 7.33
C TYR A 374 45.95 39.52 6.49
N PRO A 375 46.42 40.24 5.46
CA PRO A 375 45.55 40.93 4.51
C PRO A 375 44.66 39.92 3.77
N ARG A 376 43.34 40.16 3.79
CA ARG A 376 42.38 39.47 2.92
C ARG A 376 42.71 39.78 1.46
N LEU A 377 43.39 38.87 0.78
CA LEU A 377 43.47 38.83 -0.67
C LEU A 377 42.95 37.48 -1.16
N LEU A 378 41.63 37.30 -1.03
CA LEU A 378 40.88 36.40 -1.88
C LEU A 378 40.05 37.30 -2.79
N ARG A 379 40.38 37.28 -4.08
CA ARG A 379 39.66 37.99 -5.12
C ARG A 379 38.30 37.32 -5.26
N ARG A 380 37.26 37.99 -4.74
CA ARG A 380 35.85 37.57 -4.79
C ARG A 380 35.46 37.33 -6.26
N TYR A 381 34.97 36.14 -6.59
CA TYR A 381 34.27 35.92 -7.86
C TYR A 381 32.84 36.42 -7.68
N GLU A 382 32.29 37.15 -8.65
CA GLU A 382 30.91 37.61 -8.61
C GLU A 382 29.96 36.40 -8.56
N GLY A 383 29.22 36.25 -7.46
CA GLY A 383 28.24 35.17 -7.26
C GLY A 383 28.23 34.50 -5.87
N GLU A 384 29.18 34.80 -4.98
CA GLU A 384 29.19 34.20 -3.63
C GLU A 384 28.21 34.89 -2.66
N PRO A 385 27.24 34.18 -2.06
CA PRO A 385 26.38 34.74 -1.02
C PRO A 385 27.16 35.03 0.27
N GLU A 386 26.85 36.17 0.89
CA GLU A 386 27.44 36.59 2.16
C GLU A 386 27.01 35.68 3.32
N HIS A 387 27.88 34.74 3.70
CA HIS A 387 27.72 34.02 4.96
C HIS A 387 28.12 34.91 6.14
N GLY A 388 27.15 35.69 6.63
CA GLY A 388 27.17 36.23 7.98
C GLY A 388 27.16 35.07 8.97
N ARG A 389 28.18 34.98 9.83
CA ARG A 389 28.22 34.01 10.94
C ARG A 389 27.06 34.30 11.90
N PRO A 390 26.20 33.32 12.23
CA PRO A 390 25.28 33.46 13.35
C PRO A 390 26.06 33.56 14.67
N LYS A 391 25.62 34.43 15.58
CA LYS A 391 26.14 34.48 16.95
C LYS A 391 25.82 33.15 17.66
N VAL A 392 26.78 32.68 18.45
CA VAL A 392 26.78 31.37 19.14
C VAL A 392 25.67 31.24 20.20
N GLU A 393 24.89 32.30 20.48
CA GLU A 393 23.93 32.33 21.59
C GLU A 393 22.48 31.92 21.26
N GLU A 394 22.14 31.57 20.01
CA GLU A 394 20.75 31.23 19.64
C GLU A 394 20.53 29.83 19.00
N GLN A 395 21.43 28.88 19.25
CA GLN A 395 21.14 27.47 18.96
C GLN A 395 20.50 26.79 20.17
N ARG A 396 19.17 26.87 20.27
CA ARG A 396 18.40 26.00 21.19
C ARG A 396 18.32 24.60 20.59
N TYR A 397 18.93 23.63 21.27
CA TYR A 397 18.72 22.20 21.03
C TYR A 397 17.33 21.80 21.55
N GLU A 398 16.47 21.24 20.70
CA GLU A 398 15.30 20.50 21.17
C GLU A 398 15.78 19.25 21.90
N GLY A 399 15.82 19.32 23.23
CA GLY A 399 16.29 18.21 24.08
C GLY A 399 16.73 18.61 25.51
N GLU A 400 16.83 19.90 25.85
CA GLU A 400 17.12 20.30 27.23
C GLU A 400 15.91 20.11 28.16
N VAL A 401 16.14 19.36 29.24
CA VAL A 401 15.15 18.99 30.24
C VAL A 401 14.89 20.17 31.17
N THR A 402 13.86 20.96 30.91
CA THR A 402 13.39 22.01 31.83
C THR A 402 12.70 21.38 33.05
N GLY A 403 13.25 21.64 34.24
CA GLY A 403 12.73 21.18 35.54
C GLY A 403 11.41 21.81 35.96
N VAL A 404 10.31 21.47 35.28
CA VAL A 404 8.94 21.77 35.73
C VAL A 404 8.17 20.46 35.88
N ARG A 405 7.82 20.12 37.12
CA ARG A 405 7.04 18.92 37.50
C ARG A 405 5.70 18.91 36.77
N ARG A 406 5.51 17.96 35.85
CA ARG A 406 4.19 17.49 35.39
C ARG A 406 3.89 16.13 36.03
N PRO A 407 2.61 15.81 36.35
CA PRO A 407 2.27 14.59 37.07
C PRO A 407 2.54 13.33 36.22
N LYS A 408 3.07 12.31 36.90
CA LYS A 408 3.58 11.05 36.34
C LYS A 408 2.48 10.25 35.63
N THR A 409 2.72 9.89 34.38
CA THR A 409 2.16 8.68 33.76
C THR A 409 3.33 7.72 33.51
N PRO A 410 3.26 6.45 33.95
CA PRO A 410 4.42 5.56 33.94
C PRO A 410 4.70 5.03 32.54
N SER A 411 5.92 5.29 32.06
CA SER A 411 6.59 4.52 31.03
C SER A 411 6.98 3.15 31.60
N VAL A 412 6.56 2.06 30.94
CA VAL A 412 7.09 0.71 31.23
C VAL A 412 7.87 0.22 30.03
N VAL A 413 9.19 0.18 30.21
CA VAL A 413 10.13 -0.67 29.45
C VAL A 413 9.89 -2.11 29.91
N GLY A 414 9.66 -3.03 28.98
CA GLY A 414 9.36 -4.44 29.26
C GLY A 414 10.14 -5.37 28.34
N VAL A 415 10.85 -6.32 28.96
CA VAL A 415 11.78 -7.29 28.39
C VAL A 415 11.04 -8.45 27.72
N VAL A 416 11.67 -9.08 26.73
CA VAL A 416 11.19 -10.29 26.03
C VAL A 416 11.03 -11.46 27.00
N GLY A 417 9.86 -12.10 26.99
CA GLY A 417 9.61 -13.37 27.66
C GLY A 417 8.18 -13.87 27.46
N GLU A 418 8.06 -15.00 26.75
CA GLU A 418 7.00 -16.04 26.79
C GLU A 418 5.50 -15.64 26.76
N GLY A 419 4.83 -16.02 25.66
CA GLY A 419 3.44 -16.49 25.62
C GLY A 419 2.33 -15.63 26.26
N GLY A 420 1.65 -14.81 25.46
CA GLY A 420 0.36 -14.23 25.87
C GLY A 420 -0.21 -13.28 24.82
N SER A 421 -1.37 -13.63 24.25
CA SER A 421 -2.10 -12.83 23.28
C SER A 421 -2.57 -11.50 23.88
N ILE A 422 -2.24 -10.38 23.25
CA ILE A 422 -2.74 -9.05 23.61
C ILE A 422 -4.21 -8.98 23.18
N VAL A 423 -5.12 -8.83 24.14
CA VAL A 423 -6.52 -8.46 23.89
C VAL A 423 -6.56 -6.93 23.73
N PRO A 424 -6.99 -6.39 22.58
CA PRO A 424 -7.10 -4.93 22.40
C PRO A 424 -8.20 -4.36 23.30
N THR A 425 -7.95 -3.18 23.87
CA THR A 425 -8.89 -2.48 24.77
C THR A 425 -10.11 -1.98 24.01
N THR A 426 -11.24 -1.87 24.73
CA THR A 426 -12.57 -1.53 24.20
C THR A 426 -12.65 -0.20 23.43
N GLU A 427 -11.71 0.73 23.64
CA GLU A 427 -11.60 1.98 22.87
C GLU A 427 -10.82 1.83 21.54
N GLN A 428 -10.00 0.79 21.38
CA GLN A 428 -9.40 0.43 20.08
C GLN A 428 -10.44 -0.24 19.16
N ILE A 429 -11.42 -0.95 19.73
CA ILE A 429 -12.53 -1.57 19.00
C ILE A 429 -13.50 -0.50 18.46
N GLU A 430 -13.70 0.62 19.18
CA GLU A 430 -14.62 1.67 18.71
C GLU A 430 -14.04 2.58 17.60
N ARG A 431 -12.71 2.61 17.40
CA ARG A 431 -12.08 3.39 16.31
C ARG A 431 -11.84 2.61 15.01
N GLU A 432 -11.87 1.27 15.03
CA GLU A 432 -11.87 0.46 13.80
C GLU A 432 -13.28 0.11 13.28
N VAL A 433 -14.35 0.36 14.05
CA VAL A 433 -15.72 -0.06 13.67
C VAL A 433 -16.58 1.07 13.08
N THR A 434 -16.04 2.28 12.92
CA THR A 434 -16.76 3.43 12.32
C THR A 434 -16.16 3.96 11.01
N SER A 435 -15.73 3.07 10.10
CA SER A 435 -15.81 3.36 8.65
C SER A 435 -15.90 2.09 7.82
N GLY A 436 -17.03 1.93 7.11
CA GLY A 436 -17.39 0.74 6.34
C GLY A 436 -16.57 0.52 5.06
N ASP A 437 -15.33 0.03 5.19
CA ASP A 437 -14.55 -0.50 4.07
C ASP A 437 -14.31 -2.01 4.22
N ILE A 438 -15.41 -2.78 4.10
CA ILE A 438 -15.34 -4.21 3.82
C ILE A 438 -14.56 -4.40 2.52
N LYS A 439 -13.45 -5.15 2.54
CA LYS A 439 -12.71 -5.47 1.32
C LYS A 439 -13.37 -6.63 0.60
N LYS A 440 -13.21 -6.66 -0.73
CA LYS A 440 -13.76 -7.72 -1.58
C LYS A 440 -13.24 -9.10 -1.14
N GLU A 441 -11.96 -9.19 -0.79
CA GLU A 441 -11.28 -10.41 -0.36
C GLU A 441 -11.92 -11.02 0.90
N ASP A 442 -12.29 -10.17 1.87
CA ASP A 442 -12.83 -10.59 3.17
C ASP A 442 -14.21 -11.27 3.06
N VAL A 443 -14.95 -11.01 1.98
CA VAL A 443 -16.30 -11.55 1.76
C VAL A 443 -16.39 -12.58 0.64
N MET A 444 -15.34 -12.71 -0.18
CA MET A 444 -15.31 -13.62 -1.33
C MET A 444 -15.54 -15.09 -0.97
N TRP A 445 -15.18 -15.49 0.25
CA TRP A 445 -15.31 -16.87 0.71
C TRP A 445 -16.76 -17.31 0.94
N PHE A 446 -17.68 -16.38 1.23
CA PHE A 446 -19.12 -16.68 1.44
C PHE A 446 -20.07 -15.97 0.47
N ALA A 447 -19.81 -14.72 0.10
CA ALA A 447 -20.78 -13.89 -0.64
C ALA A 447 -20.76 -14.11 -2.16
N GLY A 448 -19.65 -14.63 -2.70
CA GLY A 448 -19.42 -14.86 -4.13
C GLY A 448 -19.67 -13.61 -4.97
N ILE A 449 -18.64 -12.77 -5.15
CA ILE A 449 -18.76 -11.52 -5.89
C ILE A 449 -18.58 -11.77 -7.39
N VAL A 450 -19.58 -11.39 -8.19
CA VAL A 450 -19.60 -11.69 -9.65
C VAL A 450 -18.77 -10.70 -10.45
N ASP A 451 -18.95 -9.41 -10.19
CA ASP A 451 -18.23 -8.29 -10.82
C ASP A 451 -18.17 -7.10 -9.84
N ASP A 452 -17.49 -6.02 -10.22
CA ASP A 452 -17.31 -4.86 -9.33
C ASP A 452 -18.62 -4.10 -9.10
N ASP A 453 -19.58 -4.14 -10.03
CA ASP A 453 -20.90 -3.54 -9.81
C ASP A 453 -21.71 -4.33 -8.78
N ASP A 454 -21.64 -5.67 -8.80
CA ASP A 454 -22.23 -6.53 -7.77
C ASP A 454 -21.60 -6.27 -6.38
N PHE A 455 -20.31 -5.96 -6.34
CA PHE A 455 -19.65 -5.61 -5.08
C PHE A 455 -20.22 -4.32 -4.48
N GLU A 456 -20.44 -3.29 -5.29
CA GLU A 456 -21.05 -2.04 -4.83
C GLU A 456 -22.51 -2.24 -4.37
N VAL A 457 -23.29 -3.06 -5.09
CA VAL A 457 -24.65 -3.45 -4.67
C VAL A 457 -24.60 -4.12 -3.29
N PHE A 458 -23.68 -5.08 -3.13
CA PHE A 458 -23.49 -5.79 -1.86
C PHE A 458 -23.10 -4.82 -0.74
N LYS A 459 -22.12 -3.93 -0.96
CA LYS A 459 -21.65 -2.94 0.03
C LYS A 459 -22.78 -2.02 0.48
N ALA A 460 -23.55 -1.48 -0.47
CA ALA A 460 -24.70 -0.62 -0.18
C ALA A 460 -25.77 -1.36 0.63
N GLY A 461 -26.07 -2.60 0.25
CA GLY A 461 -27.04 -3.46 0.93
C GLY A 461 -26.61 -3.85 2.34
N TRP A 462 -25.33 -4.15 2.51
CA TRP A 462 -24.75 -4.56 3.79
C TRP A 462 -24.77 -3.39 4.78
N LYS A 463 -24.50 -2.17 4.30
CA LYS A 463 -24.63 -0.95 5.09
C LYS A 463 -26.06 -0.71 5.58
N ILE A 464 -27.04 -0.82 4.68
CA ILE A 464 -28.47 -0.69 5.03
C ILE A 464 -28.87 -1.74 6.06
N LEU A 465 -28.40 -2.98 5.88
CA LEU A 465 -28.66 -4.08 6.79
C LEU A 465 -28.12 -3.77 8.20
N ARG A 466 -26.84 -3.38 8.31
CA ARG A 466 -26.21 -3.01 9.59
C ARG A 466 -26.89 -1.82 10.26
N GLU A 467 -27.24 -0.78 9.51
CA GLU A 467 -27.93 0.39 10.06
C GLU A 467 -29.31 0.05 10.63
N LYS A 468 -30.08 -0.80 9.95
CA LYS A 468 -31.38 -1.27 10.45
C LYS A 468 -31.24 -2.09 11.73
N TYR A 469 -30.28 -3.01 11.78
CA TYR A 469 -30.06 -3.86 12.94
C TYR A 469 -29.44 -3.09 14.12
N SER A 470 -28.50 -2.17 13.88
CA SER A 470 -27.90 -1.32 14.93
C SER A 470 -28.94 -0.41 15.59
N LYS A 471 -29.87 0.17 14.81
CA LYS A 471 -30.99 0.95 15.36
C LYS A 471 -31.93 0.10 16.23
N ALA A 472 -32.21 -1.15 15.81
CA ALA A 472 -33.05 -2.07 16.58
C ALA A 472 -32.41 -2.44 17.93
N VAL A 473 -31.08 -2.65 17.97
CA VAL A 473 -30.32 -2.93 19.20
C VAL A 473 -30.30 -1.71 20.14
N LYS A 474 -30.04 -0.50 19.61
CA LYS A 474 -29.99 0.75 20.40
C LYS A 474 -31.35 1.17 20.98
N SER A 475 -32.45 0.81 20.33
CA SER A 475 -33.81 1.11 20.81
C SER A 475 -34.27 0.29 22.03
N GLY A 476 -33.48 -0.68 22.50
CA GLY A 476 -33.82 -1.52 23.65
C GLY A 476 -34.98 -2.51 23.43
N LEU A 477 -35.57 -2.56 22.22
CA LEU A 477 -36.71 -3.43 21.91
C LEU A 477 -36.42 -4.94 22.10
N TYR A 478 -35.15 -5.35 22.00
CA TYR A 478 -34.75 -6.76 21.99
C TYR A 478 -33.56 -7.03 22.94
N GLY A 479 -33.84 -7.42 24.19
CA GLY A 479 -32.81 -7.91 25.14
C GLY A 479 -32.14 -9.22 24.68
N ALA A 480 -31.09 -9.67 25.37
CA ALA A 480 -30.26 -10.82 24.96
C ALA A 480 -31.03 -12.11 24.60
N GLY A 481 -32.16 -12.40 25.27
CA GLY A 481 -33.04 -13.53 24.94
C GLY A 481 -34.06 -13.29 23.80
N ARG A 482 -34.16 -12.05 23.29
CA ARG A 482 -35.10 -11.61 22.24
C ARG A 482 -34.42 -11.32 20.90
N ARG A 483 -33.09 -11.45 20.79
CA ARG A 483 -32.34 -11.24 19.53
C ARG A 483 -32.82 -12.17 18.41
N ARG A 484 -33.06 -13.45 18.71
CA ARG A 484 -33.69 -14.43 17.79
C ARG A 484 -35.04 -13.95 17.24
N ARG A 485 -35.82 -13.18 18.00
CA ARG A 485 -37.12 -12.61 17.58
C ARG A 485 -36.95 -11.39 16.68
N ALA A 486 -36.01 -10.50 17.00
CA ALA A 486 -35.63 -9.36 16.14
C ALA A 486 -35.24 -9.82 14.73
N PHE A 487 -34.53 -10.94 14.64
CA PHE A 487 -34.13 -11.56 13.37
C PHE A 487 -35.28 -12.16 12.56
N VAL A 488 -36.21 -12.82 13.24
CA VAL A 488 -37.40 -13.41 12.60
C VAL A 488 -38.34 -12.30 12.12
N GLU A 489 -38.50 -11.22 12.89
CA GLU A 489 -39.37 -10.06 12.56
C GLU A 489 -38.79 -9.16 11.47
N LEU A 490 -37.46 -8.97 11.41
CA LEU A 490 -36.79 -8.14 10.40
C LEU A 490 -36.45 -8.91 9.10
N GLY A 491 -36.78 -10.20 9.00
CA GLY A 491 -36.52 -10.96 7.78
C GLY A 491 -36.52 -12.50 7.85
N GLY A 492 -37.10 -13.16 8.85
CA GLY A 492 -37.39 -14.60 8.79
C GLY A 492 -36.19 -15.55 8.60
N PHE A 493 -35.00 -15.17 9.05
CA PHE A 493 -33.82 -16.03 8.95
C PHE A 493 -33.73 -16.98 10.15
N TRP A 494 -33.30 -18.21 9.90
CA TRP A 494 -32.85 -19.15 10.94
C TRP A 494 -33.94 -19.61 11.92
N SER A 495 -35.16 -19.86 11.42
CA SER A 495 -36.29 -20.35 12.22
C SER A 495 -36.19 -21.82 12.65
N LYS A 496 -35.17 -22.55 12.20
CA LYS A 496 -34.98 -23.99 12.45
C LYS A 496 -33.63 -24.26 13.07
N ASN A 497 -33.61 -25.20 14.02
CA ASN A 497 -32.36 -25.70 14.60
C ASN A 497 -31.44 -26.28 13.52
N PHE A 498 -30.14 -26.11 13.73
CA PHE A 498 -29.14 -26.72 12.86
C PHE A 498 -29.20 -28.24 13.01
N ALA A 499 -28.92 -28.95 11.92
CA ALA A 499 -28.97 -30.41 11.93
C ALA A 499 -27.99 -30.97 12.99
N GLY A 500 -28.52 -31.74 13.94
CA GLY A 500 -27.75 -32.34 15.03
C GLY A 500 -27.40 -31.41 16.19
N LEU A 501 -27.94 -30.18 16.25
CA LEU A 501 -27.73 -29.26 17.36
C LEU A 501 -29.01 -29.03 18.17
N ASP A 502 -28.83 -28.86 19.48
CA ASP A 502 -29.91 -28.45 20.39
C ASP A 502 -30.27 -26.97 20.20
N GLU A 503 -31.39 -26.56 20.78
CA GLU A 503 -31.90 -25.19 20.65
C GLU A 503 -30.98 -24.16 21.30
N LYS A 504 -30.30 -24.54 22.39
CA LYS A 504 -29.35 -23.69 23.10
C LYS A 504 -28.11 -23.39 22.25
N LYS A 505 -27.42 -24.41 21.73
CA LYS A 505 -26.25 -24.21 20.85
C LYS A 505 -26.63 -23.50 19.57
N THR A 506 -27.81 -23.79 19.01
CA THR A 506 -28.34 -23.03 17.86
C THR A 506 -28.45 -21.55 18.20
N THR A 507 -29.03 -21.21 19.35
CA THR A 507 -29.19 -19.82 19.77
C THR A 507 -27.85 -19.13 20.02
N ASP A 508 -26.90 -19.82 20.63
CA ASP A 508 -25.55 -19.30 20.89
C ASP A 508 -24.80 -19.01 19.58
N ILE A 509 -24.87 -19.91 18.59
CA ILE A 509 -24.26 -19.70 17.27
C ILE A 509 -24.87 -18.48 16.57
N LEU A 510 -26.19 -18.35 16.60
CA LEU A 510 -26.87 -17.23 15.96
C LEU A 510 -26.56 -15.89 16.64
N ASN A 511 -26.39 -15.88 17.96
CA ASN A 511 -25.97 -14.69 18.70
C ASN A 511 -24.55 -14.28 18.34
N ILE A 512 -23.61 -15.23 18.24
CA ILE A 512 -22.23 -14.95 17.81
C ILE A 512 -22.21 -14.38 16.39
N LEU A 513 -22.92 -15.01 15.45
CA LEU A 513 -23.01 -14.50 14.08
C LEU A 513 -23.64 -13.11 14.00
N PHE A 514 -24.56 -12.78 14.90
CA PHE A 514 -25.16 -11.46 14.97
C PHE A 514 -24.17 -10.40 15.45
N ASP A 515 -23.62 -10.63 16.63
CA ASP A 515 -22.80 -9.65 17.33
C ASP A 515 -21.54 -9.40 16.49
N GLU A 516 -20.88 -10.46 16.05
CA GLU A 516 -19.64 -10.34 15.28
C GLU A 516 -19.88 -9.85 13.84
N ALA A 517 -20.71 -10.54 13.05
CA ALA A 517 -20.78 -10.25 11.62
C ALA A 517 -21.70 -9.07 11.27
N VAL A 518 -22.72 -8.77 12.08
CA VAL A 518 -23.71 -7.72 11.79
C VAL A 518 -23.47 -6.47 12.63
N ILE A 519 -23.29 -6.61 13.94
CA ILE A 519 -23.07 -5.44 14.82
C ILE A 519 -21.64 -4.93 14.63
N ASP A 520 -20.64 -5.77 14.87
CA ASP A 520 -19.23 -5.38 14.86
C ASP A 520 -18.68 -5.33 13.43
N GLY A 521 -19.24 -6.13 12.52
CA GLY A 521 -18.83 -6.19 11.12
C GLY A 521 -17.63 -7.11 10.86
N ASN A 522 -17.26 -7.91 11.85
CA ASN A 522 -16.21 -8.93 11.76
C ASN A 522 -16.70 -10.14 10.94
N CYS A 523 -16.14 -10.30 9.73
CA CYS A 523 -16.48 -11.38 8.81
C CYS A 523 -15.34 -12.42 8.65
N ASP A 524 -14.36 -12.42 9.56
CA ASP A 524 -13.23 -13.35 9.49
C ASP A 524 -13.67 -14.80 9.76
N ALA A 525 -13.37 -15.70 8.83
CA ALA A 525 -13.83 -17.07 8.89
C ALA A 525 -13.20 -17.85 10.07
N VAL A 526 -11.94 -17.57 10.38
CA VAL A 526 -11.19 -18.29 11.41
C VAL A 526 -11.67 -17.88 12.79
N ASP A 527 -11.84 -16.58 13.02
CA ASP A 527 -12.32 -16.05 14.29
C ASP A 527 -13.76 -16.47 14.59
N LEU A 528 -14.67 -16.38 13.61
CA LEU A 528 -16.06 -16.81 13.77
C LEU A 528 -16.16 -18.32 14.08
N VAL A 529 -15.40 -19.15 13.36
CA VAL A 529 -15.38 -20.60 13.61
C VAL A 529 -14.82 -20.90 14.99
N ARG A 530 -13.71 -20.27 15.38
CA ARG A 530 -13.10 -20.44 16.70
C ARG A 530 -14.08 -20.09 17.81
N LYS A 531 -14.72 -18.90 17.76
CA LYS A 531 -15.71 -18.45 18.76
C LYS A 531 -16.89 -19.42 18.88
N ILE A 532 -17.37 -19.95 17.76
CA ILE A 532 -18.45 -20.94 17.75
C ILE A 532 -18.01 -22.27 18.37
N VAL A 533 -16.82 -22.76 18.02
CA VAL A 533 -16.27 -24.02 18.55
C VAL A 533 -16.05 -23.92 20.04
N GLU A 534 -15.42 -22.84 20.51
CA GLU A 534 -15.19 -22.57 21.94
C GLU A 534 -16.50 -22.47 22.73
N LYS A 535 -17.54 -21.85 22.16
CA LYS A 535 -18.82 -21.67 22.87
C LYS A 535 -19.71 -22.91 22.87
N THR A 536 -19.72 -23.69 21.79
CA THR A 536 -20.73 -24.76 21.58
C THR A 536 -20.17 -26.18 21.55
N GLY A 537 -18.85 -26.32 21.44
CA GLY A 537 -18.15 -27.61 21.38
C GLY A 537 -18.46 -28.45 20.14
N ILE A 538 -18.88 -27.83 19.04
CA ILE A 538 -19.13 -28.52 17.76
C ILE A 538 -17.81 -28.67 16.98
N SER A 539 -17.76 -29.61 16.04
CA SER A 539 -16.57 -29.77 15.18
C SER A 539 -16.33 -28.52 14.32
N GLU A 540 -15.06 -28.18 14.09
CA GLU A 540 -14.66 -27.05 13.23
C GLU A 540 -15.29 -27.12 11.84
N GLN A 541 -15.39 -28.32 11.25
CA GLN A 541 -15.99 -28.52 9.94
C GLN A 541 -17.50 -28.23 9.93
N GLN A 542 -18.21 -28.62 10.98
CA GLN A 542 -19.62 -28.31 11.15
C GLN A 542 -19.84 -26.81 11.41
N ALA A 543 -18.99 -26.18 12.25
CA ALA A 543 -19.00 -24.75 12.49
C ALA A 543 -18.77 -23.96 11.19
N TYR A 544 -17.71 -24.28 10.45
CA TYR A 544 -17.41 -23.62 9.17
C TYR A 544 -18.55 -23.75 8.16
N THR A 545 -19.16 -24.94 8.06
CA THR A 545 -20.30 -25.16 7.17
C THR A 545 -21.50 -24.30 7.57
N ILE A 546 -21.77 -24.16 8.87
CA ILE A 546 -22.82 -23.28 9.39
C ILE A 546 -22.49 -21.83 9.05
N VAL A 547 -21.35 -21.30 9.51
CA VAL A 547 -20.95 -19.90 9.29
C VAL A 547 -21.03 -19.53 7.81
N ARG A 548 -20.44 -20.35 6.93
CA ARG A 548 -20.44 -20.09 5.49
C ARG A 548 -21.83 -20.05 4.88
N THR A 549 -22.68 -21.01 5.27
CA THR A 549 -24.06 -21.12 4.78
C THR A 549 -24.88 -19.90 5.22
N GLU A 550 -24.75 -19.51 6.48
CA GLU A 550 -25.55 -18.43 7.05
C GLU A 550 -25.12 -17.06 6.53
N LEU A 551 -23.81 -16.79 6.44
CA LEU A 551 -23.30 -15.54 5.87
C LEU A 551 -23.62 -15.41 4.37
N ALA A 552 -23.57 -16.49 3.59
CA ALA A 552 -23.93 -16.44 2.17
C ALA A 552 -25.41 -16.08 1.94
N ASN A 553 -26.30 -16.61 2.78
CA ASN A 553 -27.72 -16.24 2.73
C ASN A 553 -27.94 -14.78 3.13
N LEU A 554 -27.21 -14.30 4.15
CA LEU A 554 -27.23 -12.91 4.59
C LEU A 554 -26.71 -11.96 3.49
N ALA A 555 -25.67 -12.35 2.76
CA ALA A 555 -25.12 -11.58 1.65
C ALA A 555 -26.14 -11.35 0.53
N ASN A 556 -26.87 -12.40 0.14
CA ASN A 556 -27.93 -12.27 -0.86
C ASN A 556 -29.12 -11.44 -0.34
N LYS A 557 -29.40 -11.44 0.97
CA LYS A 557 -30.40 -10.54 1.55
C LYS A 557 -29.96 -9.08 1.50
N ALA A 558 -28.71 -8.79 1.81
CA ALA A 558 -28.14 -7.46 1.67
C ALA A 558 -28.33 -6.94 0.23
N ARG A 559 -28.03 -7.78 -0.78
CA ARG A 559 -28.31 -7.45 -2.19
C ARG A 559 -29.79 -7.15 -2.45
N GLU A 560 -30.72 -7.95 -1.92
CA GLU A 560 -32.17 -7.65 -2.03
C GLU A 560 -32.52 -6.28 -1.46
N LEU A 561 -31.99 -5.91 -0.28
CA LEU A 561 -32.24 -4.60 0.34
C LEU A 561 -31.71 -3.46 -0.52
N ALA A 562 -30.49 -3.58 -1.04
CA ALA A 562 -29.93 -2.63 -1.98
C ALA A 562 -30.81 -2.47 -3.22
N TYR A 563 -31.24 -3.59 -3.81
CA TYR A 563 -32.09 -3.53 -4.99
C TYR A 563 -33.46 -2.91 -4.73
N ARG A 564 -34.06 -3.13 -3.54
CA ARG A 564 -35.36 -2.57 -3.17
C ARG A 564 -35.30 -1.08 -2.80
N GLU A 565 -34.27 -0.66 -2.09
CA GLU A 565 -34.20 0.68 -1.50
C GLU A 565 -33.39 1.68 -2.31
N LYS A 566 -32.42 1.20 -3.10
CA LYS A 566 -31.48 2.05 -3.85
C LYS A 566 -31.59 1.92 -5.36
N THR A 567 -32.38 0.97 -5.87
CA THR A 567 -32.49 0.75 -7.33
C THR A 567 -33.94 0.62 -7.81
N LYS A 568 -34.15 0.77 -9.12
CA LYS A 568 -35.44 0.51 -9.79
C LYS A 568 -35.46 -0.86 -10.51
N VAL A 569 -34.56 -1.78 -10.16
CA VAL A 569 -34.43 -3.08 -10.83
C VAL A 569 -35.63 -3.98 -10.49
N LYS A 570 -36.30 -4.49 -11.54
CA LYS A 570 -37.46 -5.39 -11.39
C LYS A 570 -37.21 -6.85 -11.82
N LYS A 571 -36.07 -7.12 -12.46
CA LYS A 571 -35.72 -8.45 -13.01
C LYS A 571 -34.36 -8.90 -12.50
N PHE A 572 -34.30 -10.12 -12.01
CA PHE A 572 -33.13 -10.71 -11.36
C PHE A 572 -32.78 -12.06 -12.00
N ILE A 573 -31.51 -12.43 -11.93
CA ILE A 573 -31.00 -13.74 -12.34
C ILE A 573 -30.15 -14.33 -11.21
N TRP A 574 -30.09 -15.65 -11.15
CA TRP A 574 -29.16 -16.38 -10.29
C TRP A 574 -27.87 -16.61 -11.05
N LYS A 575 -26.73 -16.18 -10.49
CA LYS A 575 -25.43 -16.35 -11.13
C LYS A 575 -24.59 -17.34 -10.34
N CYS A 576 -24.16 -18.41 -11.02
CA CYS A 576 -23.18 -19.32 -10.46
C CYS A 576 -21.78 -18.71 -10.53
N MET A 577 -20.95 -18.98 -9.51
CA MET A 577 -19.53 -18.61 -9.51
C MET A 577 -18.77 -19.39 -10.58
N SER A 578 -17.71 -18.82 -11.14
CA SER A 578 -16.93 -19.37 -12.26
C SER A 578 -16.07 -20.61 -11.94
N ASP A 579 -16.25 -21.22 -10.76
CA ASP A 579 -15.37 -22.28 -10.27
C ASP A 579 -15.95 -23.67 -10.57
N ASP A 580 -15.08 -24.67 -10.70
CA ASP A 580 -15.43 -26.08 -10.95
C ASP A 580 -16.27 -26.75 -9.84
N LYS A 581 -16.55 -26.02 -8.75
CA LYS A 581 -17.28 -26.48 -7.55
C LYS A 581 -18.78 -26.16 -7.57
N VAL A 582 -19.32 -25.62 -8.67
CA VAL A 582 -20.76 -25.32 -8.79
C VAL A 582 -21.57 -26.60 -8.97
N CYS A 583 -22.54 -26.83 -8.09
CA CYS A 583 -23.42 -27.99 -8.17
C CYS A 583 -24.48 -27.88 -9.28
N ASP A 584 -25.03 -29.02 -9.69
CA ASP A 584 -26.08 -29.10 -10.71
C ASP A 584 -27.37 -28.38 -10.33
N VAL A 585 -27.68 -28.29 -9.03
CA VAL A 585 -28.85 -27.55 -8.52
C VAL A 585 -28.72 -26.06 -8.84
N CYS A 586 -27.55 -25.46 -8.58
CA CYS A 586 -27.29 -24.06 -8.88
C CYS A 586 -27.32 -23.79 -10.39
N ARG A 587 -26.76 -24.69 -11.21
CA ARG A 587 -26.80 -24.58 -12.68
C ARG A 587 -28.24 -24.63 -13.22
N LYS A 588 -29.09 -25.48 -12.64
CA LYS A 588 -30.52 -25.54 -13.00
C LYS A 588 -31.25 -24.24 -12.66
N ILE A 589 -30.96 -23.63 -11.50
CA ILE A 589 -31.53 -22.34 -11.09
C ILE A 589 -31.05 -21.20 -12.00
N GLU A 590 -29.76 -21.14 -12.35
CA GLU A 590 -29.23 -20.15 -13.29
C GLU A 590 -29.91 -20.26 -14.67
N ARG A 591 -30.07 -21.48 -15.20
CA ARG A 591 -30.79 -21.70 -16.47
C ARG A 591 -32.26 -21.29 -16.38
N ALA A 592 -32.95 -21.64 -15.29
CA ALA A 592 -34.36 -21.29 -15.08
C ALA A 592 -34.58 -19.77 -14.95
N THR A 593 -33.59 -19.05 -14.43
CA THR A 593 -33.70 -17.60 -14.16
C THR A 593 -33.06 -16.74 -15.25
N ALA A 594 -32.41 -17.31 -16.28
CA ALA A 594 -31.71 -16.58 -17.34
C ALA A 594 -32.59 -15.54 -18.08
N LYS A 595 -33.91 -15.77 -18.17
CA LYS A 595 -34.86 -14.82 -18.77
C LYS A 595 -35.19 -13.61 -17.89
N GLY A 596 -34.74 -13.60 -16.63
CA GLY A 596 -35.00 -12.55 -15.65
C GLY A 596 -36.37 -12.74 -15.01
N VAL A 597 -36.38 -12.89 -13.70
CA VAL A 597 -37.57 -13.16 -12.89
C VAL A 597 -37.73 -12.11 -11.80
N THR A 598 -38.91 -12.00 -11.18
CA THR A 598 -39.08 -11.16 -9.97
C THR A 598 -38.40 -11.81 -8.76
N LEU A 599 -38.20 -11.06 -7.67
CA LEU A 599 -37.62 -11.61 -6.43
C LEU A 599 -38.47 -12.75 -5.85
N GLU A 600 -39.79 -12.64 -5.89
CA GLU A 600 -40.73 -13.65 -5.39
C GLU A 600 -40.71 -14.92 -6.25
N GLU A 601 -40.54 -14.76 -7.55
CA GLU A 601 -40.39 -15.88 -8.48
C GLU A 601 -39.02 -16.55 -8.33
N LEU A 602 -37.95 -15.79 -8.12
CA LEU A 602 -36.61 -16.30 -7.83
C LEU A 602 -36.61 -17.18 -6.57
N LYS A 603 -37.22 -16.73 -5.47
CA LYS A 603 -37.36 -17.51 -4.23
C LYS A 603 -38.13 -18.80 -4.45
N ARG A 604 -39.20 -18.77 -5.26
CA ARG A 604 -39.97 -19.98 -5.64
C ARG A 604 -39.14 -20.97 -6.45
N ILE A 605 -38.32 -20.49 -7.39
CA ILE A 605 -37.43 -21.32 -8.20
C ILE A 605 -36.34 -21.96 -7.31
N ILE A 606 -35.71 -21.20 -6.42
CA ILE A 606 -34.71 -21.71 -5.47
C ILE A 606 -35.31 -22.81 -4.60
N LYS A 607 -36.51 -22.60 -4.04
CA LYS A 607 -37.21 -23.59 -3.22
C LYS A 607 -37.58 -24.84 -4.02
N ARG A 608 -38.00 -24.69 -5.29
CA ARG A 608 -38.36 -25.81 -6.17
C ARG A 608 -37.15 -26.73 -6.43
N TYR A 609 -35.99 -26.16 -6.76
CA TYR A 609 -34.80 -26.94 -7.12
C TYR A 609 -33.95 -27.38 -5.91
N GLY A 610 -33.92 -26.60 -4.82
CA GLY A 610 -33.18 -26.94 -3.59
C GLY A 610 -33.93 -27.83 -2.60
N GLY A 611 -35.25 -28.01 -2.77
CA GLY A 611 -36.05 -28.95 -1.98
C GLY A 611 -36.12 -28.61 -0.49
N LYS A 612 -36.13 -29.64 0.39
CA LYS A 612 -36.28 -29.48 1.85
C LYS A 612 -35.11 -28.75 2.52
N LYS A 613 -33.94 -28.72 1.88
CA LYS A 613 -32.71 -28.06 2.39
C LYS A 613 -32.60 -26.60 1.94
N ALA A 614 -33.48 -26.15 1.04
CA ALA A 614 -33.47 -24.77 0.58
C ALA A 614 -33.95 -23.80 1.65
N ARG A 615 -33.26 -22.66 1.76
CA ARG A 615 -33.70 -21.46 2.47
C ARG A 615 -33.94 -20.34 1.46
N GLU A 616 -34.26 -19.13 1.93
CA GLU A 616 -34.73 -18.02 1.08
C GLU A 616 -33.86 -17.76 -0.16
N TYR A 617 -32.56 -17.50 0.03
CA TYR A 617 -31.57 -17.33 -1.06
C TYR A 617 -30.47 -18.37 -1.03
N LEU A 618 -30.76 -19.55 -0.49
CA LEU A 618 -29.78 -20.60 -0.33
C LEU A 618 -30.34 -21.93 -0.83
N PRO A 619 -29.95 -22.38 -2.04
CA PRO A 619 -30.45 -23.62 -2.61
C PRO A 619 -30.00 -24.88 -1.84
N HIS A 620 -28.80 -24.87 -1.27
CA HIS A 620 -28.21 -25.96 -0.51
C HIS A 620 -27.11 -25.42 0.43
N PRO A 621 -26.73 -26.17 1.49
CA PRO A 621 -25.63 -25.78 2.38
C PRO A 621 -24.33 -25.52 1.60
N ASN A 622 -23.50 -24.60 2.10
CA ASN A 622 -22.22 -24.22 1.50
C ASN A 622 -22.32 -23.56 0.10
N CYS A 623 -23.50 -23.11 -0.30
CA CYS A 623 -23.67 -22.33 -1.53
C CYS A 623 -23.16 -20.90 -1.35
N ARG A 624 -22.49 -20.36 -2.38
CA ARG A 624 -21.98 -18.98 -2.45
C ARG A 624 -22.38 -18.25 -3.74
N CYS A 625 -23.40 -18.75 -4.43
CA CYS A 625 -23.86 -18.13 -5.67
C CYS A 625 -24.69 -16.88 -5.34
N ALA A 626 -24.73 -15.93 -6.28
CA ALA A 626 -25.25 -14.60 -6.03
C ALA A 626 -26.52 -14.30 -6.83
N ILE A 627 -27.38 -13.47 -6.23
CA ILE A 627 -28.49 -12.82 -6.95
C ILE A 627 -27.97 -11.54 -7.63
N ILE A 628 -28.22 -11.38 -8.93
CA ILE A 628 -27.80 -10.18 -9.66
C ILE A 628 -28.94 -9.60 -10.50
N ALA A 629 -28.90 -8.29 -10.72
CA ALA A 629 -29.81 -7.62 -11.64
C ALA A 629 -29.64 -8.14 -13.07
N LYS A 630 -30.75 -8.38 -13.77
CA LYS A 630 -30.71 -8.67 -15.20
C LYS A 630 -30.40 -7.39 -15.98
N ARG A 631 -29.15 -7.25 -16.44
CA ARG A 631 -28.73 -6.10 -17.26
C ARG A 631 -29.48 -6.06 -18.61
N ARG A 632 -30.16 -4.96 -18.92
CA ARG A 632 -30.17 -4.36 -20.28
C ARG A 632 -29.12 -3.23 -20.21
N ARG A 633 -28.22 -3.14 -21.19
CA ARG A 633 -27.03 -2.25 -21.27
C ARG A 633 -27.02 -1.04 -20.30
N ARG A 634 -25.94 -0.94 -19.52
CA ARG A 634 -25.42 0.22 -18.74
C ARG A 634 -26.47 1.05 -17.97
N TYR A 635 -26.54 0.87 -16.66
CA TYR A 635 -27.07 1.90 -15.75
C TYR A 635 -25.90 2.60 -15.05
N LYS A 636 -25.85 3.93 -15.14
CA LYS A 636 -25.11 4.78 -14.20
C LYS A 636 -25.90 4.79 -12.89
N TRP A 637 -25.18 4.70 -11.78
CA TRP A 637 -25.71 4.97 -10.45
C TRP A 637 -25.97 6.48 -10.35
N GLU A 638 -27.20 6.88 -10.01
CA GLU A 638 -27.56 8.26 -9.63
C GLU A 638 -27.18 8.51 -8.16
#